data_AF-A0A317CEN8-F1
#
_entry.id   AF-A0A317CEN8-F1
#
_cell.length_a   1.000
_cell.length_b   1.000
_cell.length_c   1.000
_cell.angle_alpha   90.00
_cell.angle_beta   90.00
_cell.angle_gamma   90.00
#
_symmetry.space_group_name_H-M   'P 1'
#
loop_
_entity.id
_entity.type
_entity.pdbx_description
1 polymer ?
#
loop_
_entity_poly.entity_id
_entity_poly.type
_entity_poly.pdbx_seq_one_letter_code
_entity_poly.pdbx_strand_id
1 'polypeptide(L)'
;MCNKDPLLDVANHDEKSDPKEQFLQALEEYGVKINDEIQLAAEHLFSGWLQQKRDQDFLDSGFDFSYNSIFNLFDYRKSSPSIGFSPFEISANIAKKYFPTSPYDLFETGLGKALGLEQHFNFFVLAVYGENFFFSQALFDEKALTSLEPSERRRILWRFFGLLLNKDCAFHMPFVIGFDSGIELKSLTSAALLNLLPGPPTENTHGLLQGIEFLKAWIRYDAEANRLTSHRLELLGEIQFLWKKLGEELTNAEQDLSPEVLKTAQRWLDETKRELFFLLYLYTNLAELSGEKTKFWANELDQFYWEYCEKNDDNTDSLSENEKTARRNDVLEQFCVQLTLQQVETWAKYAAYESAVSFLKHDAYFDPSTLLFYFGERWWDTNHFSIWKKGFEEGLSSLNSEERFYTLSNYLKLLKQVSYSKQSNSCLNGIDEALVCLGQRFTERDKDWQESYWNWCYSLLIDLHKDSNFPEKLMPEWTLLANGRLSGELRLPAIEKSIEVIFREFTGDLEFSRASQLKELLELIEYSEPTKNLRYTDKGIGLLRGKLSKLPVSEESVERDGHELLSDLLQKLDAVEPVKALRHRLILLRSSQAPFSDKSVYRGDESGISTLHVNWNSPFAALAHHFAEDWLRHSQFDDPEKREKWLSRYQYKRSEDQLLSYGEVEEWKRLMAFSQELTEFCLNRLRLRKGERTSEGKYTEEQVIERSSIWRKGYLRALTELGFDLGGKVHKTVNFTKQYDPDESVRTTAKECYRAVRRDKKTKRSIQGLKRGIIAAEWWLLVCQRRELGLEISTEGARRTRRNLLRNP
;
A
#
# COMPACT_ATOMS: atom_id res chain seq x y z
N MET A 1 0.44 -22.59 51.70
CA MET A 1 1.47 -22.27 52.72
C MET A 1 1.76 -20.80 52.59
N CYS A 2 1.41 -20.03 53.62
CA CYS A 2 1.54 -18.58 53.68
C CYS A 2 3.02 -18.17 53.70
N ASN A 3 3.39 -17.20 52.86
CA ASN A 3 4.47 -16.27 53.16
C ASN A 3 3.82 -14.91 53.39
N LYS A 4 3.77 -14.50 54.66
CA LYS A 4 3.43 -13.13 55.07
C LYS A 4 4.69 -12.29 54.94
N ASP A 5 4.56 -11.13 54.31
CA ASP A 5 5.54 -10.06 54.37
C ASP A 5 5.58 -9.47 55.80
N PRO A 6 6.75 -9.13 56.38
CA PRO A 6 6.88 -8.76 57.79
C PRO A 6 6.95 -7.23 58.05
N LEU A 7 6.23 -6.41 57.27
CA LEU A 7 6.29 -4.94 57.40
C LEU A 7 4.96 -4.23 57.71
N LEU A 8 3.95 -4.96 58.19
CA LEU A 8 2.68 -4.41 58.70
C LEU A 8 2.40 -4.94 60.11
N ASP A 9 3.34 -4.75 61.03
CA ASP A 9 3.17 -5.15 62.43
C ASP A 9 3.59 -4.02 63.37
N VAL A 10 2.83 -2.91 63.36
CA VAL A 10 2.71 -1.96 64.47
C VAL A 10 1.30 -1.34 64.47
N ALA A 11 0.51 -1.69 65.50
CA ALA A 11 -0.78 -1.11 65.96
C ALA A 11 -2.02 -1.35 65.05
N ASN A 12 -3.19 -1.85 65.49
CA ASN A 12 -3.75 -2.01 66.84
C ASN A 12 -4.69 -3.23 66.90
N HIS A 13 -4.47 -4.11 67.87
CA HIS A 13 -5.47 -5.01 68.43
C HIS A 13 -6.27 -4.25 69.50
N ASP A 14 -7.28 -3.49 69.09
CA ASP A 14 -8.38 -3.02 69.96
C ASP A 14 -9.47 -2.37 69.07
N GLU A 15 -9.99 -3.13 68.10
CA GLU A 15 -11.17 -2.66 67.34
C GLU A 15 -12.36 -2.69 68.31
N LYS A 16 -12.75 -1.51 68.81
CA LYS A 16 -13.87 -1.38 69.75
C LYS A 16 -15.15 -1.91 69.09
N SER A 17 -16.02 -2.61 69.82
CA SER A 17 -17.23 -3.21 69.24
C SER A 17 -18.39 -2.21 69.05
N ASP A 18 -18.33 -1.07 69.73
CA ASP A 18 -19.35 -0.03 69.65
C ASP A 18 -19.08 0.91 68.45
N PRO A 19 -20.01 1.05 67.49
CA PRO A 19 -19.81 1.87 66.29
C PRO A 19 -19.43 3.33 66.57
N LYS A 20 -19.94 3.92 67.66
CA LYS A 20 -19.57 5.26 68.12
C LYS A 20 -18.10 5.32 68.53
N GLU A 21 -17.66 4.34 69.29
CA GLU A 21 -16.28 4.28 69.77
C GLU A 21 -15.28 4.00 68.64
N GLN A 22 -15.67 3.21 67.63
CA GLN A 22 -14.88 3.01 66.39
C GLN A 22 -14.71 4.33 65.63
N PHE A 23 -15.79 5.10 65.45
CA PHE A 23 -15.74 6.40 64.77
C PHE A 23 -14.84 7.40 65.50
N LEU A 24 -14.94 7.47 66.83
CA LEU A 24 -14.09 8.36 67.63
C LEU A 24 -12.61 7.94 67.57
N GLN A 25 -12.33 6.64 67.60
CA GLN A 25 -10.98 6.11 67.45
C GLN A 25 -10.38 6.44 66.07
N ALA A 26 -11.17 6.30 65.01
CA ALA A 26 -10.76 6.66 63.65
C ALA A 26 -10.37 8.16 63.53
N LEU A 27 -11.15 9.05 64.14
CA LEU A 27 -10.85 10.48 64.16
C LEU A 27 -9.53 10.78 64.91
N GLU A 28 -9.28 10.09 66.02
CA GLU A 28 -8.02 10.22 66.78
C GLU A 28 -6.81 9.71 65.99
N GLU A 29 -6.94 8.59 65.28
CA GLU A 29 -5.89 8.01 64.44
C GLU A 29 -5.50 8.94 63.28
N TYR A 30 -6.41 9.80 62.83
CA TYR A 30 -6.18 10.84 61.82
C TYR A 30 -5.75 12.20 62.42
N GLY A 31 -5.45 12.25 63.72
CA GLY A 31 -4.93 13.45 64.38
C GLY A 31 -5.99 14.50 64.69
N VAL A 32 -7.28 14.15 64.63
CA VAL A 32 -8.37 15.04 65.05
C VAL A 32 -8.48 14.97 66.57
N LYS A 33 -8.25 16.11 67.24
CA LYS A 33 -8.39 16.21 68.69
C LYS A 33 -9.88 16.13 69.06
N ILE A 34 -10.29 15.04 69.70
CA ILE A 34 -11.66 14.89 70.22
C ILE A 34 -11.90 15.94 71.30
N ASN A 35 -12.89 16.80 71.06
CA ASN A 35 -13.36 17.80 72.00
C ASN A 35 -14.84 17.53 72.32
N ASP A 36 -15.39 18.25 73.29
CA ASP A 36 -16.78 18.07 73.72
C ASP A 36 -17.77 18.19 72.56
N GLU A 37 -17.48 19.02 71.55
CA GLU A 37 -18.31 19.17 70.35
C GLU A 37 -18.33 17.91 69.48
N ILE A 38 -17.17 17.29 69.20
CA ILE A 38 -17.04 16.05 68.41
C ILE A 38 -17.64 14.87 69.17
N GLN A 39 -17.44 14.82 70.48
CA GLN A 39 -17.96 13.75 71.32
C GLN A 39 -19.50 13.81 71.42
N LEU A 40 -20.07 15.01 71.58
CA LEU A 40 -21.52 15.24 71.55
C LEU A 40 -22.11 14.95 70.15
N ALA A 41 -21.38 15.27 69.08
CA ALA A 41 -21.78 14.97 67.72
C ALA A 41 -21.82 13.46 67.45
N ALA A 42 -20.78 12.72 67.84
CA ALA A 42 -20.77 11.27 67.76
C ALA A 42 -21.87 10.64 68.62
N GLU A 43 -22.09 11.14 69.84
CA GLU A 43 -23.20 10.70 70.69
C GLU A 43 -24.55 10.84 70.01
N HIS A 44 -24.85 12.00 69.45
CA HIS A 44 -26.11 12.22 68.77
C HIS A 44 -26.25 11.46 67.45
N LEU A 45 -25.18 11.34 66.67
CA LEU A 45 -25.18 10.62 65.39
C LEU A 45 -25.51 9.14 65.62
N PHE A 46 -24.87 8.51 66.61
CA PHE A 46 -25.05 7.09 66.90
C PHE A 46 -26.22 6.80 67.83
N SER A 47 -26.69 7.74 68.67
CA SER A 47 -27.89 7.54 69.51
C SER A 47 -29.17 7.49 68.69
N GLY A 48 -29.30 8.31 67.65
CA GLY A 48 -30.46 8.27 66.73
C GLY A 48 -30.49 6.98 65.91
N TRP A 49 -29.32 6.46 65.55
CA TRP A 49 -29.16 5.21 64.81
C TRP A 49 -29.46 3.97 65.68
N LEU A 50 -28.99 3.95 66.93
CA LEU A 50 -29.33 2.93 67.93
C LEU A 50 -30.82 2.90 68.28
N GLN A 51 -31.52 4.03 68.18
CA GLN A 51 -32.96 4.12 68.44
C GLN A 51 -33.78 3.50 67.31
N GLN A 52 -33.40 3.72 66.04
CA GLN A 52 -33.99 3.02 64.90
C GLN A 52 -33.65 1.51 64.88
N LYS A 53 -32.44 1.13 65.30
CA LYS A 53 -32.06 -0.27 65.44
C LYS A 53 -32.83 -1.00 66.56
N ARG A 54 -33.34 -0.27 67.56
CA ARG A 54 -34.24 -0.80 68.61
C ARG A 54 -35.70 -0.90 68.16
N ASP A 55 -36.16 -0.02 67.28
CA ASP A 55 -37.49 -0.14 66.66
C ASP A 55 -37.57 -1.32 65.67
N GLN A 56 -36.42 -1.94 65.36
CA GLN A 56 -36.26 -3.10 64.47
C GLN A 56 -36.70 -4.44 65.08
N ASP A 57 -36.96 -4.52 66.40
CA ASP A 57 -37.51 -5.72 67.05
C ASP A 57 -39.02 -5.93 66.79
N PHE A 58 -39.67 -5.08 65.97
CA PHE A 58 -41.12 -5.19 65.68
C PHE A 58 -41.48 -5.59 64.23
N LEU A 59 -40.52 -5.93 63.34
CA LEU A 59 -40.84 -6.33 61.95
C LEU A 59 -39.99 -7.50 61.45
N ASP A 60 -40.39 -8.73 61.80
CA ASP A 60 -40.01 -10.02 61.19
C ASP A 60 -40.56 -10.21 59.76
N SER A 61 -40.66 -9.13 58.97
CA SER A 61 -41.12 -9.19 57.58
C SER A 61 -40.10 -8.56 56.64
N GLY A 62 -38.91 -9.17 56.55
CA GLY A 62 -37.99 -9.03 55.41
C GLY A 62 -37.78 -7.61 54.87
N PHE A 63 -37.74 -6.60 55.74
CA PHE A 63 -37.42 -5.24 55.34
C PHE A 63 -35.91 -5.14 55.22
N ASP A 64 -35.45 -5.33 53.98
CA ASP A 64 -34.15 -4.90 53.49
C ASP A 64 -33.91 -3.44 53.91
N PHE A 65 -32.67 -3.02 54.11
CA PHE A 65 -32.29 -1.66 54.53
C PHE A 65 -32.66 -0.66 53.41
N SER A 66 -33.96 -0.37 53.28
CA SER A 66 -34.51 0.29 52.10
C SER A 66 -34.13 1.76 52.07
N TYR A 67 -33.95 2.28 50.86
CA TYR A 67 -33.83 3.69 50.47
C TYR A 67 -34.51 4.68 51.44
N ASN A 68 -35.77 4.41 51.81
CA ASN A 68 -36.56 5.25 52.69
C ASN A 68 -35.93 5.45 54.08
N SER A 69 -35.17 4.51 54.62
CA SER A 69 -34.62 4.62 55.98
C SER A 69 -33.40 5.55 56.03
N ILE A 70 -32.53 5.46 55.03
CA ILE A 70 -31.36 6.34 54.88
C ILE A 70 -31.82 7.73 54.42
N PHE A 71 -32.72 7.80 53.44
CA PHE A 71 -33.27 9.07 52.98
C PHE A 71 -34.13 9.75 54.05
N ASN A 72 -34.96 9.04 54.83
CA ASN A 72 -35.66 9.63 55.97
C ASN A 72 -34.68 10.14 57.06
N LEU A 73 -33.49 9.54 57.21
CA LEU A 73 -32.44 10.08 58.07
C LEU A 73 -31.95 11.46 57.59
N PHE A 74 -31.94 11.69 56.27
CA PHE A 74 -31.48 12.91 55.62
C PHE A 74 -32.59 13.96 55.34
N ASP A 75 -33.80 13.53 54.99
CA ASP A 75 -34.95 14.36 54.56
C ASP A 75 -35.87 14.77 55.71
N TYR A 76 -35.99 13.98 56.79
CA TYR A 76 -36.79 14.34 57.98
C TYR A 76 -36.31 15.63 58.66
N ARG A 77 -35.17 16.18 58.22
CA ARG A 77 -34.52 17.33 58.83
C ARG A 77 -34.48 18.61 57.99
N LYS A 78 -34.78 18.56 56.69
CA LYS A 78 -35.04 19.79 55.91
C LYS A 78 -36.32 20.50 56.38
N SER A 79 -37.20 19.79 57.09
CA SER A 79 -38.55 20.24 57.47
C SER A 79 -38.74 20.61 58.95
N SER A 80 -37.72 20.49 59.82
CA SER A 80 -37.82 20.84 61.25
C SER A 80 -36.86 21.97 61.65
N PRO A 81 -37.34 23.24 61.77
CA PRO A 81 -36.50 24.41 62.07
C PRO A 81 -36.19 24.62 63.56
N SER A 82 -36.63 23.74 64.46
CA SER A 82 -36.78 24.05 65.89
C SER A 82 -35.71 23.46 66.83
N ILE A 83 -34.62 22.86 66.33
CA ILE A 83 -33.51 22.40 67.17
C ILE A 83 -32.20 22.92 66.59
N GLY A 84 -31.48 23.75 67.36
CA GLY A 84 -30.18 24.29 66.98
C GLY A 84 -29.18 23.20 66.60
N PHE A 85 -28.49 23.45 65.48
CA PHE A 85 -27.49 22.60 64.81
C PHE A 85 -27.83 21.10 64.71
N SER A 86 -28.15 20.69 63.51
CA SER A 86 -28.32 19.28 63.15
C SER A 86 -27.01 18.50 63.40
N PRO A 87 -27.00 17.35 64.08
CA PRO A 87 -25.91 16.36 64.07
C PRO A 87 -25.29 16.06 62.69
N PHE A 88 -26.04 16.23 61.60
CA PHE A 88 -25.49 16.20 60.25
C PHE A 88 -24.81 17.50 59.83
N GLU A 89 -25.29 18.67 60.25
CA GLU A 89 -24.54 19.92 60.07
C GLU A 89 -23.25 19.89 60.89
N ILE A 90 -23.25 19.33 62.09
CA ILE A 90 -22.03 19.18 62.90
C ILE A 90 -21.08 18.16 62.25
N SER A 91 -21.58 17.02 61.79
CA SER A 91 -20.77 16.02 61.08
C SER A 91 -20.27 16.52 59.72
N ALA A 92 -21.08 17.28 58.98
CA ALA A 92 -20.67 17.95 57.75
C ALA A 92 -19.69 19.09 58.02
N ASN A 93 -19.81 19.81 59.13
CA ASN A 93 -18.85 20.82 59.53
C ASN A 93 -17.53 20.19 59.98
N ILE A 94 -17.57 19.05 60.68
CA ILE A 94 -16.38 18.27 61.05
C ILE A 94 -15.71 17.71 59.79
N ALA A 95 -16.48 17.04 58.92
CA ALA A 95 -15.98 16.49 57.66
C ALA A 95 -15.40 17.58 56.75
N LYS A 96 -16.08 18.72 56.59
CA LYS A 96 -15.56 19.85 55.79
C LYS A 96 -14.39 20.57 56.43
N LYS A 97 -14.27 20.57 57.76
CA LYS A 97 -13.18 21.25 58.50
C LYS A 97 -11.91 20.41 58.59
N TYR A 98 -12.04 19.10 58.79
CA TYR A 98 -10.92 18.19 59.04
C TYR A 98 -10.60 17.28 57.85
N PHE A 99 -11.58 16.99 56.98
CA PHE A 99 -11.43 16.16 55.79
C PHE A 99 -11.97 16.87 54.51
N PRO A 100 -11.55 18.12 54.22
CA PRO A 100 -12.08 18.87 53.07
C PRO A 100 -11.77 18.23 51.70
N THR A 101 -10.77 17.35 51.63
CA THR A 101 -10.26 16.74 50.40
C THR A 101 -10.13 15.21 50.46
N SER A 102 -10.66 14.57 51.52
CA SER A 102 -10.54 13.11 51.75
C SER A 102 -11.85 12.47 52.24
N PRO A 103 -12.98 12.63 51.52
CA PRO A 103 -14.26 12.03 51.91
C PRO A 103 -14.25 10.50 51.95
N TYR A 104 -13.59 9.83 51.00
CA TYR A 104 -13.42 8.37 50.96
C TYR A 104 -12.56 7.87 52.11
N ASP A 105 -11.49 8.57 52.49
CA ASP A 105 -10.74 8.22 53.72
C ASP A 105 -11.66 8.30 54.95
N LEU A 106 -12.40 9.39 55.14
CA LEU A 106 -13.34 9.52 56.27
C LEU A 106 -14.43 8.42 56.26
N PHE A 107 -14.82 7.98 55.07
CA PHE A 107 -15.78 6.89 54.89
C PHE A 107 -15.17 5.52 55.23
N GLU A 108 -13.98 5.19 54.71
CA GLU A 108 -13.28 3.91 54.95
C GLU A 108 -12.76 3.77 56.38
N THR A 109 -12.34 4.87 57.00
CA THR A 109 -11.71 4.89 58.34
C THR A 109 -12.63 4.48 59.47
N GLY A 110 -13.92 4.28 59.19
CA GLY A 110 -14.82 3.61 60.12
C GLY A 110 -16.24 4.09 60.00
N LEU A 111 -16.52 5.25 59.40
CA LEU A 111 -17.90 5.74 59.29
C LEU A 111 -18.77 4.85 58.39
N GLY A 112 -18.21 4.36 57.27
CA GLY A 112 -18.88 3.41 56.38
C GLY A 112 -19.19 2.08 57.07
N LYS A 113 -18.24 1.53 57.84
CA LYS A 113 -18.42 0.31 58.64
C LYS A 113 -19.40 0.51 59.80
N ALA A 114 -19.23 1.59 60.56
CA ALA A 114 -20.02 1.94 61.73
C ALA A 114 -21.49 2.20 61.39
N LEU A 115 -21.78 2.69 60.19
CA LEU A 115 -23.14 2.91 59.69
C LEU A 115 -23.67 1.76 58.83
N GLY A 116 -22.90 0.67 58.64
CA GLY A 116 -23.28 -0.43 57.74
C GLY A 116 -23.45 0.00 56.27
N LEU A 117 -22.80 1.10 55.88
CA LEU A 117 -22.89 1.75 54.58
C LEU A 117 -21.71 1.39 53.67
N GLU A 118 -20.96 0.33 53.93
CA GLU A 118 -19.70 -0.06 53.25
C GLU A 118 -19.76 -0.03 51.71
N GLN A 119 -20.96 -0.13 51.12
CA GLN A 119 -21.17 -0.09 49.67
C GLN A 119 -21.77 1.22 49.12
N HIS A 120 -21.95 2.24 49.96
CA HIS A 120 -22.78 3.44 49.69
C HIS A 120 -22.02 4.76 49.83
N PHE A 121 -20.75 4.79 49.42
CA PHE A 121 -19.90 5.98 49.46
C PHE A 121 -20.52 7.20 48.74
N ASN A 122 -21.19 6.98 47.61
CA ASN A 122 -21.90 8.01 46.85
C ASN A 122 -22.96 8.76 47.67
N PHE A 123 -23.71 8.07 48.54
CA PHE A 123 -24.68 8.70 49.44
C PHE A 123 -24.02 9.52 50.53
N PHE A 124 -22.91 9.02 51.08
CA PHE A 124 -22.14 9.74 52.08
C PHE A 124 -21.64 11.08 51.52
N VAL A 125 -21.07 11.08 50.31
CA VAL A 125 -20.62 12.31 49.66
C VAL A 125 -21.78 13.27 49.40
N LEU A 126 -22.93 12.77 48.91
CA LEU A 126 -24.12 13.61 48.67
C LEU A 126 -24.58 14.33 49.94
N ALA A 127 -24.69 13.57 51.02
CA ALA A 127 -25.18 14.03 52.30
C ALA A 127 -24.26 15.06 52.98
N VAL A 128 -22.96 14.81 52.91
CA VAL A 128 -21.97 15.54 53.72
C VAL A 128 -21.34 16.69 52.94
N TYR A 129 -21.02 16.47 51.66
CA TYR A 129 -20.32 17.44 50.81
C TYR A 129 -21.25 18.15 49.82
N GLY A 130 -22.42 17.56 49.53
CA GLY A 130 -23.46 18.14 48.66
C GLY A 130 -23.28 17.82 47.19
N GLU A 131 -24.34 18.03 46.40
CA GLU A 131 -24.40 17.72 44.96
C GLU A 131 -23.26 18.39 44.16
N ASN A 132 -22.89 19.62 44.49
CA ASN A 132 -21.81 20.34 43.79
C ASN A 132 -20.44 19.66 43.91
N PHE A 133 -20.22 18.86 44.96
CA PHE A 133 -18.95 18.16 45.14
C PHE A 133 -18.77 17.01 44.13
N PHE A 134 -19.87 16.44 43.63
CA PHE A 134 -19.86 15.34 42.65
C PHE A 134 -19.15 15.72 41.35
N PHE A 135 -19.21 16.99 40.98
CA PHE A 135 -18.64 17.52 39.75
C PHE A 135 -17.26 18.14 39.97
N SER A 136 -16.73 18.07 41.20
CA SER A 136 -15.50 18.76 41.57
C SER A 136 -14.26 17.89 41.36
N GLN A 137 -13.16 18.52 40.94
CA GLN A 137 -11.86 17.87 40.84
C GLN A 137 -11.44 17.18 42.15
N ALA A 138 -11.82 17.74 43.30
CA ALA A 138 -11.48 17.22 44.62
C ALA A 138 -12.00 15.79 44.88
N LEU A 139 -13.15 15.41 44.30
CA LEU A 139 -13.65 14.03 44.38
C LEU A 139 -12.78 13.08 43.55
N PHE A 140 -12.46 13.47 42.31
CA PHE A 140 -11.74 12.61 41.39
C PHE A 140 -10.25 12.48 41.75
N ASP A 141 -9.63 13.54 42.26
CA ASP A 141 -8.23 13.56 42.70
C ASP A 141 -8.03 13.11 44.15
N GLU A 142 -9.09 12.63 44.80
CA GLU A 142 -8.97 12.11 46.15
C GLU A 142 -7.94 10.96 46.21
N LYS A 143 -6.98 11.09 47.12
CA LYS A 143 -5.84 10.16 47.25
C LYS A 143 -6.30 8.73 47.53
N ALA A 144 -7.29 8.54 48.39
CA ALA A 144 -7.79 7.22 48.75
C ALA A 144 -8.53 6.56 47.59
N LEU A 145 -9.42 7.31 46.93
CA LEU A 145 -10.14 6.84 45.74
C LEU A 145 -9.22 6.59 44.53
N THR A 146 -8.08 7.29 44.44
CA THR A 146 -7.07 7.08 43.38
C THR A 146 -6.09 5.95 43.71
N SER A 147 -6.01 5.51 44.97
CA SER A 147 -5.16 4.39 45.40
C SER A 147 -5.84 3.02 45.20
N LEU A 148 -7.14 3.01 44.88
CA LEU A 148 -7.89 1.78 44.57
C LEU A 148 -7.46 1.18 43.24
N GLU A 149 -7.70 -0.12 43.08
CA GLU A 149 -7.57 -0.79 41.79
C GLU A 149 -8.51 -0.12 40.76
N PRO A 150 -8.07 0.06 39.49
CA PRO A 150 -8.85 0.79 38.50
C PRO A 150 -10.29 0.28 38.31
N SER A 151 -10.49 -1.04 38.39
CA SER A 151 -11.82 -1.66 38.29
C SER A 151 -12.74 -1.29 39.45
N GLU A 152 -12.21 -1.20 40.66
CA GLU A 152 -12.94 -0.86 41.88
C GLU A 152 -13.31 0.63 41.90
N ARG A 153 -12.36 1.49 41.54
CA ARG A 153 -12.61 2.92 41.35
C ARG A 153 -13.73 3.16 40.34
N ARG A 154 -13.68 2.52 39.16
CA ARG A 154 -14.75 2.67 38.15
C ARG A 154 -16.10 2.20 38.69
N ARG A 155 -16.14 1.07 39.40
CA ARG A 155 -17.38 0.57 40.03
C ARG A 155 -17.98 1.60 40.99
N ILE A 156 -17.15 2.26 41.80
CA ILE A 156 -17.61 3.32 42.71
C ILE A 156 -18.16 4.51 41.92
N LEU A 157 -17.45 4.97 40.89
CA LEU A 157 -17.87 6.13 40.08
C LEU A 157 -19.16 5.87 39.29
N TRP A 158 -19.39 4.64 38.82
CA TRP A 158 -20.69 4.26 38.24
C TRP A 158 -21.85 4.31 39.24
N ARG A 159 -21.62 4.12 40.55
CA ARG A 159 -22.66 4.31 41.58
C ARG A 159 -23.06 5.78 41.75
N PHE A 160 -22.13 6.72 41.56
CA PHE A 160 -22.47 8.15 41.54
C PHE A 160 -23.36 8.49 40.33
N PHE A 161 -23.03 7.95 39.16
CA PHE A 161 -23.89 8.09 37.98
C PHE A 161 -25.30 7.52 38.22
N GLY A 162 -25.40 6.30 38.76
CA GLY A 162 -26.68 5.67 39.08
C GLY A 162 -27.52 6.48 40.09
N LEU A 163 -26.89 7.06 41.11
CA LEU A 163 -27.54 7.92 42.10
C LEU A 163 -28.14 9.20 41.47
N LEU A 164 -27.47 9.77 40.47
CA LEU A 164 -27.95 10.96 39.76
C LEU A 164 -29.09 10.64 38.79
N LEU A 165 -29.05 9.48 38.13
CA LEU A 165 -30.09 9.05 37.18
C LEU A 165 -31.45 8.81 37.84
N ASN A 166 -31.45 8.15 38.99
CA ASN A 166 -32.65 7.85 39.74
C ASN A 166 -32.30 7.84 41.23
N LYS A 167 -32.78 8.87 41.95
CA LYS A 167 -32.51 9.03 43.37
C LYS A 167 -32.96 7.79 44.16
N ASP A 168 -34.00 7.08 43.70
CA ASP A 168 -34.63 5.94 44.38
C ASP A 168 -33.96 4.57 44.10
N CYS A 169 -33.12 4.43 43.07
CA CYS A 169 -32.64 3.12 42.57
C CYS A 169 -31.16 2.78 42.81
N ALA A 170 -30.49 3.38 43.80
CA ALA A 170 -29.06 3.20 44.02
C ALA A 170 -28.60 1.80 44.54
N PHE A 171 -29.49 0.81 44.61
CA PHE A 171 -29.23 -0.50 45.24
C PHE A 171 -28.77 -1.61 44.28
N HIS A 172 -28.85 -1.39 42.97
CA HIS A 172 -28.31 -2.31 41.96
C HIS A 172 -27.39 -1.48 41.06
N MET A 173 -26.07 -1.69 41.08
CA MET A 173 -25.48 -2.53 40.05
C MET A 173 -24.01 -2.89 40.35
N PRO A 174 -23.66 -4.18 40.24
CA PRO A 174 -22.35 -4.60 39.77
C PRO A 174 -22.51 -5.61 38.62
N PHE A 175 -22.58 -5.12 37.38
CA PHE A 175 -22.31 -5.83 36.12
C PHE A 175 -22.97 -7.19 35.77
N VAL A 176 -23.88 -7.77 36.56
CA VAL A 176 -24.62 -8.97 36.14
C VAL A 176 -26.06 -8.88 36.67
N ILE A 177 -27.02 -9.15 35.78
CA ILE A 177 -28.49 -9.18 35.95
C ILE A 177 -29.17 -7.84 35.67
N GLY A 178 -29.84 -7.76 34.51
CA GLY A 178 -30.95 -6.85 34.22
C GLY A 178 -30.66 -5.36 34.36
N PHE A 179 -30.13 -4.74 33.31
CA PHE A 179 -30.28 -3.29 33.14
C PHE A 179 -31.76 -3.03 32.77
N ASP A 180 -32.65 -3.02 33.77
CA ASP A 180 -33.91 -2.28 33.64
C ASP A 180 -33.45 -0.81 33.73
N SER A 181 -33.22 -0.18 32.58
CA SER A 181 -32.77 1.21 32.55
C SER A 181 -33.85 2.03 33.24
N GLY A 182 -33.68 2.35 34.52
CA GLY A 182 -34.56 3.25 35.27
C GLY A 182 -34.66 4.66 34.66
N ILE A 183 -34.00 4.89 33.52
CA ILE A 183 -34.22 6.00 32.61
C ILE A 183 -35.55 5.77 31.90
N GLU A 184 -36.60 6.44 32.37
CA GLU A 184 -37.86 6.46 31.67
C GLU A 184 -37.65 7.02 30.25
N LEU A 185 -38.17 6.32 29.24
CA LEU A 185 -38.17 6.76 27.84
C LEU A 185 -38.66 8.23 27.69
N LYS A 186 -39.59 8.64 28.55
CA LYS A 186 -40.10 10.01 28.67
C LYS A 186 -39.01 11.02 29.07
N SER A 187 -38.09 10.65 29.95
CA SER A 187 -36.97 11.50 30.37
C SER A 187 -35.93 11.67 29.27
N LEU A 188 -35.64 10.59 28.54
CA LEU A 188 -34.72 10.63 27.41
C LEU A 188 -35.28 11.47 26.25
N THR A 189 -36.53 11.24 25.87
CA THR A 189 -37.21 12.04 24.84
C THR A 189 -37.40 13.49 25.27
N SER A 190 -37.73 13.75 26.54
CA SER A 190 -37.79 15.11 27.08
C SER A 190 -36.42 15.79 27.01
N ALA A 191 -35.34 15.12 27.42
CA ALA A 191 -33.98 15.66 27.33
C ALA A 191 -33.61 16.06 25.89
N ALA A 192 -33.90 15.20 24.92
CA ALA A 192 -33.63 15.46 23.50
C ALA A 192 -34.47 16.62 22.94
N LEU A 193 -35.69 16.81 23.43
CA LEU A 193 -36.60 17.86 22.99
C LEU A 193 -36.38 19.22 23.68
N LEU A 194 -35.58 19.31 24.75
CA LEU A 194 -35.34 20.57 25.47
C LEU A 194 -34.81 21.69 24.57
N ASN A 195 -34.02 21.34 23.54
CA ASN A 195 -33.50 22.31 22.56
C ASN A 195 -34.59 22.85 21.61
N LEU A 196 -35.69 22.12 21.43
CA LEU A 196 -36.80 22.48 20.53
C LEU A 196 -37.99 23.09 21.28
N LEU A 197 -38.22 22.64 22.51
CA LEU A 197 -39.30 23.07 23.40
C LEU A 197 -38.69 23.44 24.75
N PRO A 198 -38.16 24.68 24.90
CA PRO A 198 -37.53 25.09 26.13
C PRO A 198 -38.56 25.16 27.26
N GLY A 199 -38.36 24.33 28.28
CA GLY A 199 -39.14 24.28 29.52
C GLY A 199 -38.31 23.68 30.65
N PRO A 200 -38.72 23.85 31.93
CA PRO A 200 -37.99 23.23 33.04
C PRO A 200 -38.04 21.70 32.88
N PRO A 201 -36.89 21.00 32.96
CA PRO A 201 -36.85 19.55 32.86
C PRO A 201 -37.65 18.92 34.00
N THR A 202 -38.29 17.77 33.75
CA THR A 202 -38.83 16.94 34.84
C THR A 202 -37.70 16.47 35.75
N GLU A 203 -38.00 16.10 37.00
CA GLU A 203 -36.97 15.64 37.95
C GLU A 203 -36.11 14.50 37.38
N ASN A 204 -36.72 13.52 36.74
CA ASN A 204 -36.02 12.41 36.06
C ASN A 204 -35.18 12.90 34.86
N THR A 205 -35.66 13.90 34.11
CA THR A 205 -34.88 14.51 33.00
C THR A 205 -33.69 15.29 33.54
N HIS A 206 -33.86 15.99 34.66
CA HIS A 206 -32.78 16.71 35.34
C HIS A 206 -31.72 15.75 35.88
N GLY A 207 -32.13 14.64 36.49
CA GLY A 207 -31.22 13.58 36.94
C GLY A 207 -30.40 12.95 35.81
N LEU A 208 -31.03 12.68 34.66
CA LEU A 208 -30.33 12.22 33.45
C LEU A 208 -29.25 13.22 32.99
N LEU A 209 -29.60 14.51 32.90
CA LEU A 209 -28.66 15.56 32.49
C LEU A 209 -27.51 15.72 33.51
N GLN A 210 -27.80 15.69 34.81
CA GLN A 210 -26.78 15.71 35.86
C GLN A 210 -25.88 14.48 35.80
N GLY A 211 -26.43 13.30 35.53
CA GLY A 211 -25.65 12.07 35.32
C GLY A 211 -24.69 12.20 34.14
N ILE A 212 -25.14 12.76 33.01
CA ILE A 212 -24.28 13.03 31.85
C ILE A 212 -23.17 14.03 32.21
N GLU A 213 -23.50 15.13 32.89
CA GLU A 213 -22.49 16.11 33.34
C GLU A 213 -21.49 15.49 34.33
N PHE A 214 -21.91 14.52 35.15
CA PHE A 214 -21.01 13.77 36.01
C PHE A 214 -20.05 12.90 35.20
N LEU A 215 -20.54 12.20 34.16
CA LEU A 215 -19.68 11.45 33.24
C LEU A 215 -18.68 12.37 32.53
N LYS A 216 -19.10 13.58 32.11
CA LYS A 216 -18.19 14.57 31.51
C LYS A 216 -17.11 15.00 32.50
N ALA A 217 -17.48 15.32 33.74
CA ALA A 217 -16.53 15.70 34.79
C ALA A 217 -15.56 14.56 35.10
N TRP A 218 -16.07 13.32 35.22
CA TRP A 218 -15.24 12.14 35.44
C TRP A 218 -14.23 11.93 34.33
N ILE A 219 -14.69 11.87 33.08
CA ILE A 219 -13.84 11.69 31.90
C ILE A 219 -12.77 12.78 31.85
N ARG A 220 -13.15 14.03 32.06
CA ARG A 220 -12.24 15.17 32.08
C ARG A 220 -11.12 14.98 33.11
N TYR A 221 -11.47 14.84 34.39
CA TYR A 221 -10.47 14.84 35.46
C TYR A 221 -9.58 13.59 35.43
N ASP A 222 -10.13 12.42 35.08
CA ASP A 222 -9.32 11.21 34.95
C ASP A 222 -8.45 11.21 33.66
N ALA A 223 -8.86 11.91 32.60
CA ALA A 223 -8.02 12.14 31.42
C ALA A 223 -6.90 13.16 31.69
N GLU A 224 -7.19 14.27 32.37
CA GLU A 224 -6.21 15.29 32.77
C GLU A 224 -5.11 14.66 33.66
N ALA A 225 -5.50 13.74 34.55
CA ALA A 225 -4.59 13.01 35.43
C ALA A 225 -3.98 11.73 34.81
N ASN A 226 -4.20 11.48 33.52
CA ASN A 226 -3.72 10.30 32.79
C ASN A 226 -4.11 8.92 33.39
N ARG A 227 -5.12 8.89 34.26
CA ARG A 227 -5.60 7.66 34.93
C ARG A 227 -6.33 6.71 33.97
N LEU A 228 -6.78 7.21 32.82
CA LEU A 228 -7.47 6.39 31.82
C LEU A 228 -6.51 5.65 30.88
N THR A 229 -5.21 5.90 30.90
CA THR A 229 -4.28 5.39 29.87
C THR A 229 -4.25 3.86 29.72
N SER A 230 -4.51 3.08 30.78
CA SER A 230 -4.51 1.61 30.74
C SER A 230 -5.90 0.97 30.69
N HIS A 231 -6.98 1.72 30.98
CA HIS A 231 -8.34 1.18 31.09
C HIS A 231 -9.37 1.95 30.27
N ARG A 232 -8.93 2.81 29.35
CA ARG A 232 -9.78 3.62 28.50
C ARG A 232 -10.76 2.79 27.66
N LEU A 233 -10.29 1.67 27.09
CA LEU A 233 -11.12 0.77 26.30
C LEU A 233 -12.24 0.13 27.13
N GLU A 234 -11.99 -0.14 28.41
CA GLU A 234 -12.99 -0.69 29.32
C GLU A 234 -14.09 0.35 29.58
N LEU A 235 -13.72 1.58 29.97
CA LEU A 235 -14.68 2.68 30.19
C LEU A 235 -15.49 3.01 28.92
N LEU A 236 -14.83 3.09 27.77
CA LEU A 236 -15.48 3.29 26.47
C LEU A 236 -16.45 2.16 26.13
N GLY A 237 -16.07 0.91 26.41
CA GLY A 237 -16.93 -0.26 26.24
C GLY A 237 -18.17 -0.23 27.12
N GLU A 238 -18.03 0.21 28.37
CA GLU A 238 -19.13 0.36 29.34
C GLU A 238 -20.12 1.45 28.88
N ILE A 239 -19.62 2.63 28.47
CA ILE A 239 -20.44 3.72 27.91
C ILE A 239 -21.11 3.27 26.61
N GLN A 240 -20.37 2.63 25.71
CA GLN A 240 -20.89 2.10 24.45
C GLN A 240 -22.04 1.11 24.67
N PHE A 241 -21.89 0.21 25.65
CA PHE A 241 -22.92 -0.77 26.00
C PHE A 241 -24.19 -0.08 26.52
N LEU A 242 -24.04 0.88 27.43
CA LEU A 242 -25.16 1.64 28.00
C LEU A 242 -25.91 2.42 26.91
N TRP A 243 -25.20 3.16 26.07
CA TRP A 243 -25.81 3.92 24.98
C TRP A 243 -26.50 3.02 23.95
N LYS A 244 -25.92 1.86 23.65
CA LYS A 244 -26.56 0.87 22.78
C LYS A 244 -27.90 0.40 23.36
N LYS A 245 -27.95 0.13 24.67
CA LYS A 245 -29.18 -0.27 25.35
C LYS A 245 -30.25 0.82 25.30
N LEU A 246 -29.86 2.08 25.55
CA LEU A 246 -30.78 3.22 25.43
C LEU A 246 -31.32 3.39 24.00
N GLY A 247 -30.50 3.14 22.99
CA GLY A 247 -30.94 3.11 21.59
C GLY A 247 -31.91 1.97 21.28
N GLU A 248 -31.66 0.76 21.79
CA GLU A 248 -32.58 -0.39 21.66
C GLU A 248 -33.96 -0.09 22.28
N GLU A 249 -34.00 0.54 23.45
CA GLU A 249 -35.26 0.96 24.11
C GLU A 249 -36.02 2.02 23.29
N LEU A 250 -35.31 2.98 22.68
CA LEU A 250 -35.92 3.94 21.76
C LEU A 250 -36.55 3.26 20.54
N THR A 251 -35.85 2.30 19.92
CA THR A 251 -36.37 1.55 18.77
C THR A 251 -37.60 0.71 19.14
N ASN A 252 -37.60 0.09 20.33
CA ASN A 252 -38.73 -0.71 20.80
C ASN A 252 -39.98 0.14 21.09
N ALA A 253 -39.81 1.43 21.37
CA ALA A 253 -40.90 2.36 21.65
C ALA A 253 -41.54 3.00 20.40
N GLU A 254 -41.22 2.50 19.20
CA GLU A 254 -41.80 2.94 17.92
C GLU A 254 -43.35 2.94 17.88
N GLN A 255 -44.00 2.18 18.75
CA GLN A 255 -45.47 2.12 18.82
C GLN A 255 -46.11 3.29 19.59
N ASP A 256 -45.36 3.96 20.48
CA ASP A 256 -45.90 4.93 21.45
C ASP A 256 -45.48 6.39 21.19
N LEU A 257 -44.51 6.62 20.31
CA LEU A 257 -43.93 7.95 20.02
C LEU A 257 -43.95 8.26 18.52
N SER A 258 -43.96 9.56 18.16
CA SER A 258 -43.89 9.95 16.75
C SER A 258 -42.50 9.67 16.17
N PRO A 259 -42.40 9.32 14.87
CA PRO A 259 -41.11 9.06 14.21
C PRO A 259 -40.11 10.22 14.31
N GLU A 260 -40.60 11.46 14.30
CA GLU A 260 -39.75 12.66 14.41
C GLU A 260 -39.13 12.78 15.81
N VAL A 261 -39.89 12.48 16.86
CA VAL A 261 -39.41 12.50 18.25
C VAL A 261 -38.36 11.42 18.46
N LEU A 262 -38.60 10.21 17.94
CA LEU A 262 -37.63 9.11 18.00
C LEU A 262 -36.34 9.46 17.26
N LYS A 263 -36.44 10.07 16.07
CA LYS A 263 -35.27 10.51 15.31
C LYS A 263 -34.48 11.59 16.06
N THR A 264 -35.14 12.56 16.67
CA THR A 264 -34.49 13.60 17.47
C THR A 264 -33.83 13.01 18.72
N ALA A 265 -34.49 12.08 19.40
CA ALA A 265 -33.95 11.41 20.58
C ALA A 265 -32.73 10.53 20.27
N GLN A 266 -32.79 9.78 19.17
CA GLN A 266 -31.66 8.98 18.70
C GLN A 266 -30.47 9.87 18.33
N ARG A 267 -30.71 10.97 17.61
CA ARG A 267 -29.66 11.94 17.27
C ARG A 267 -29.00 12.53 18.52
N TRP A 268 -29.80 12.97 19.50
CA TRP A 268 -29.27 13.53 20.75
C TRP A 268 -28.43 12.51 21.52
N LEU A 269 -28.87 11.24 21.54
CA LEU A 269 -28.13 10.15 22.18
C LEU A 269 -26.77 9.92 21.51
N ASP A 270 -26.74 9.90 20.16
CA ASP A 270 -25.51 9.74 19.38
C ASP A 270 -24.56 10.94 19.52
N GLU A 271 -25.08 12.17 19.54
CA GLU A 271 -24.31 13.40 19.77
C GLU A 271 -23.67 13.41 21.16
N THR A 272 -24.46 13.11 22.21
CA THR A 272 -23.96 13.06 23.59
C THR A 272 -22.88 12.00 23.76
N LYS A 273 -23.03 10.83 23.12
CA LYS A 273 -22.01 9.77 23.14
C LYS A 273 -20.70 10.23 22.52
N ARG A 274 -20.78 10.88 21.36
CA ARG A 274 -19.61 11.41 20.65
C ARG A 274 -18.93 12.49 21.46
N GLU A 275 -19.70 13.36 22.12
CA GLU A 275 -19.17 14.36 23.05
C GLU A 275 -18.36 13.69 24.17
N LEU A 276 -18.93 12.69 24.87
CA LEU A 276 -18.23 11.94 25.91
C LEU A 276 -16.93 11.30 25.41
N PHE A 277 -16.96 10.72 24.20
CA PHE A 277 -15.77 10.10 23.61
C PHE A 277 -14.72 11.15 23.22
N PHE A 278 -15.14 12.30 22.72
CA PHE A 278 -14.25 13.39 22.34
C PHE A 278 -13.54 14.02 23.54
N LEU A 279 -14.24 14.15 24.67
CA LEU A 279 -13.69 14.71 25.93
C LEU A 279 -12.46 13.94 26.40
N LEU A 280 -12.39 12.62 26.19
CA LEU A 280 -11.20 11.82 26.50
C LEU A 280 -9.97 12.36 25.79
N TYR A 281 -10.09 12.65 24.50
CA TYR A 281 -8.97 13.14 23.71
C TYR A 281 -8.62 14.59 24.05
N LEU A 282 -9.65 15.42 24.25
CA LEU A 282 -9.52 16.83 24.58
C LEU A 282 -8.69 17.05 25.86
N TYR A 283 -8.97 16.25 26.89
CA TYR A 283 -8.38 16.43 28.22
C TYR A 283 -7.17 15.55 28.50
N THR A 284 -6.78 14.66 27.58
CA THR A 284 -5.56 13.86 27.76
C THR A 284 -4.32 14.77 27.80
N ASN A 285 -3.55 14.69 28.90
CA ASN A 285 -2.30 15.42 29.04
C ASN A 285 -1.14 14.68 28.33
N LEU A 286 -0.87 15.10 27.09
CA LEU A 286 0.18 14.50 26.26
C LEU A 286 1.60 14.64 26.81
N ALA A 287 1.87 15.61 27.68
CA ALA A 287 3.23 15.88 28.19
C ALA A 287 3.76 14.77 29.11
N GLU A 288 2.88 14.00 29.74
CA GLU A 288 3.23 12.93 30.67
C GLU A 288 3.13 11.53 30.03
N LEU A 289 2.71 11.45 28.76
CA LEU A 289 2.65 10.20 28.03
C LEU A 289 4.01 9.80 27.45
N SER A 290 4.33 8.51 27.53
CA SER A 290 5.42 7.91 26.75
C SER A 290 5.11 7.94 25.25
N GLY A 291 6.13 7.92 24.40
CA GLY A 291 5.97 7.98 22.93
C GLY A 291 5.00 6.95 22.32
N GLU A 292 4.97 5.70 22.81
CA GLU A 292 4.02 4.68 22.33
C GLU A 292 2.57 5.01 22.69
N LYS A 293 2.33 5.49 23.92
CA LYS A 293 0.98 5.92 24.35
C LYS A 293 0.52 7.17 23.61
N THR A 294 1.42 8.10 23.30
CA THR A 294 1.12 9.28 22.46
C THR A 294 0.71 8.85 21.06
N LYS A 295 1.40 7.88 20.48
CA LYS A 295 1.05 7.29 19.18
C LYS A 295 -0.33 6.63 19.22
N PHE A 296 -0.59 5.82 20.25
CA PHE A 296 -1.88 5.15 20.44
C PHE A 296 -3.04 6.16 20.54
N TRP A 297 -2.86 7.22 21.33
CA TRP A 297 -3.83 8.32 21.44
C TRP A 297 -4.14 8.95 20.07
N ALA A 298 -3.11 9.25 19.28
CA ALA A 298 -3.30 9.90 17.98
C ALA A 298 -4.03 8.98 16.98
N ASN A 299 -3.72 7.68 16.98
CA ASN A 299 -4.38 6.71 16.11
C ASN A 299 -5.85 6.51 16.49
N GLU A 300 -6.18 6.48 17.79
CA GLU A 300 -7.57 6.39 18.24
C GLU A 300 -8.37 7.67 17.95
N LEU A 301 -7.77 8.85 18.13
CA LEU A 301 -8.40 10.12 17.74
C LEU A 301 -8.70 10.12 16.25
N ASP A 302 -7.79 9.57 15.45
CA ASP A 302 -7.96 9.47 14.01
C ASP A 302 -9.11 8.57 13.60
N GLN A 303 -9.18 7.38 14.21
CA GLN A 303 -10.30 6.46 14.02
C GLN A 303 -11.62 7.10 14.47
N PHE A 304 -11.61 7.81 15.60
CA PHE A 304 -12.80 8.50 16.11
C PHE A 304 -13.27 9.60 15.16
N TYR A 305 -12.35 10.42 14.63
CA TYR A 305 -12.65 11.41 13.60
C TYR A 305 -13.30 10.76 12.38
N TRP A 306 -12.75 9.64 11.90
CA TRP A 306 -13.31 8.91 10.77
C TRP A 306 -14.74 8.42 11.03
N GLU A 307 -14.96 7.75 12.16
CA GLU A 307 -16.29 7.29 12.55
C GLU A 307 -17.29 8.46 12.75
N TYR A 308 -16.79 9.60 13.22
CA TYR A 308 -17.60 10.81 13.41
C TYR A 308 -18.08 11.38 12.07
N CYS A 309 -17.24 11.33 11.04
CA CYS A 309 -17.57 11.82 9.70
C CYS A 309 -18.56 10.90 8.96
N GLU A 310 -18.37 9.58 9.04
CA GLU A 310 -19.16 8.60 8.26
C GLU A 310 -20.53 8.27 8.86
N LYS A 311 -20.69 8.21 10.19
CA LYS A 311 -21.92 7.70 10.84
C LYS A 311 -23.00 8.77 11.08
N ASN A 312 -22.92 9.91 10.40
CA ASN A 312 -23.51 11.16 10.89
C ASN A 312 -24.82 11.57 10.17
N ASP A 313 -25.35 10.74 9.27
CA ASP A 313 -26.70 10.88 8.70
C ASP A 313 -27.20 9.57 8.06
N ASP A 314 -28.51 9.31 8.18
CA ASP A 314 -29.26 8.25 7.46
C ASP A 314 -29.17 8.35 5.91
N ASN A 315 -28.54 9.41 5.40
CA ASN A 315 -28.47 9.77 3.98
C ASN A 315 -27.02 9.95 3.48
N THR A 316 -26.01 9.47 4.21
CA THR A 316 -24.59 9.58 3.81
C THR A 316 -24.30 8.94 2.45
N ASP A 317 -25.05 7.90 2.06
CA ASP A 317 -25.00 7.28 0.74
C ASP A 317 -25.55 8.16 -0.40
N SER A 318 -26.30 9.23 -0.07
CA SER A 318 -26.91 10.15 -1.05
C SER A 318 -26.10 11.44 -1.28
N LEU A 319 -25.06 11.68 -0.48
CA LEU A 319 -24.19 12.86 -0.61
C LEU A 319 -23.14 12.63 -1.69
N SER A 320 -22.85 13.68 -2.47
CA SER A 320 -21.70 13.68 -3.38
C SER A 320 -20.37 13.67 -2.60
N GLU A 321 -19.31 13.15 -3.20
CA GLU A 321 -17.97 13.13 -2.57
C GLU A 321 -17.45 14.54 -2.21
N ASN A 322 -17.86 15.58 -2.95
CA ASN A 322 -17.55 16.96 -2.60
C ASN A 322 -18.22 17.41 -1.30
N GLU A 323 -19.49 17.05 -1.10
CA GLU A 323 -20.22 17.36 0.15
C GLU A 323 -19.66 16.59 1.34
N LYS A 324 -19.31 15.32 1.16
CA LYS A 324 -18.63 14.52 2.20
C LYS A 324 -17.27 15.11 2.57
N THR A 325 -16.54 15.63 1.58
CA THR A 325 -15.23 16.30 1.80
C THR A 325 -15.38 17.61 2.56
N ALA A 326 -16.34 18.46 2.17
CA ALA A 326 -16.63 19.71 2.89
C ALA A 326 -16.99 19.43 4.36
N ARG A 327 -17.89 18.46 4.61
CA ARG A 327 -18.26 18.04 5.97
C ARG A 327 -17.06 17.59 6.79
N ARG A 328 -16.14 16.82 6.19
CA ARG A 328 -14.91 16.36 6.86
C ARG A 328 -13.98 17.51 7.23
N ASN A 329 -13.86 18.51 6.37
CA ASN A 329 -13.09 19.72 6.68
C ASN A 329 -13.72 20.52 7.82
N ASP A 330 -15.05 20.69 7.82
CA ASP A 330 -15.76 21.39 8.91
C ASP A 330 -15.57 20.68 10.25
N VAL A 331 -15.65 19.35 10.28
CA VAL A 331 -15.38 18.55 11.48
C VAL A 331 -13.93 18.68 11.93
N LEU A 332 -12.98 18.67 10.98
CA LEU A 332 -11.56 18.84 11.29
C LEU A 332 -11.31 20.21 11.92
N GLU A 333 -11.92 21.27 11.38
CA GLU A 333 -11.83 22.62 11.94
C GLU A 333 -12.42 22.67 13.36
N GLN A 334 -13.60 22.07 13.58
CA GLN A 334 -14.22 21.98 14.90
C GLN A 334 -13.34 21.26 15.93
N PHE A 335 -12.65 20.19 15.52
CA PHE A 335 -11.73 19.46 16.39
C PHE A 335 -10.48 20.30 16.68
N CYS A 336 -9.86 20.89 15.64
CA CYS A 336 -8.66 21.71 15.77
C CYS A 336 -8.88 22.96 16.62
N VAL A 337 -10.08 23.55 16.61
CA VAL A 337 -10.43 24.70 17.47
C VAL A 337 -10.50 24.32 18.95
N GLN A 338 -10.92 23.09 19.26
CA GLN A 338 -11.06 22.62 20.63
C GLN A 338 -9.74 22.06 21.19
N LEU A 339 -8.98 21.35 20.36
CA LEU A 339 -7.71 20.76 20.76
C LEU A 339 -6.63 21.82 20.98
N THR A 340 -5.71 21.53 21.90
CA THR A 340 -4.49 22.34 22.07
C THR A 340 -3.58 22.21 20.85
N LEU A 341 -2.72 23.20 20.61
CA LEU A 341 -1.73 23.15 19.53
C LEU A 341 -0.89 21.86 19.59
N GLN A 342 -0.41 21.47 20.78
CA GLN A 342 0.38 20.26 20.97
C GLN A 342 -0.39 18.99 20.54
N GLN A 343 -1.69 18.92 20.82
CA GLN A 343 -2.55 17.80 20.41
C GLN A 343 -2.74 17.75 18.90
N VAL A 344 -3.01 18.88 18.25
CA VAL A 344 -3.18 18.96 16.79
C VAL A 344 -1.88 18.58 16.07
N GLU A 345 -0.73 19.11 16.51
CA GLU A 345 0.57 18.78 15.93
C GLU A 345 0.93 17.29 16.10
N THR A 346 0.61 16.73 17.27
CA THR A 346 0.81 15.30 17.56
C THR A 346 -0.08 14.44 16.65
N TRP A 347 -1.35 14.81 16.50
CA TRP A 347 -2.29 14.10 15.64
C TRP A 347 -1.85 14.15 14.17
N ALA A 348 -1.51 15.33 13.66
CA ALA A 348 -1.01 15.50 12.29
C ALA A 348 0.25 14.67 12.03
N LYS A 349 1.20 14.66 12.99
CA LYS A 349 2.44 13.89 12.89
C LYS A 349 2.18 12.38 12.79
N TYR A 350 1.38 11.83 13.68
CA TYR A 350 1.16 10.37 13.72
C TYR A 350 0.20 9.89 12.62
N ALA A 351 -0.76 10.71 12.20
CA ALA A 351 -1.54 10.45 10.99
C ALA A 351 -0.64 10.31 9.75
N ALA A 352 0.36 11.19 9.62
CA ALA A 352 1.35 11.11 8.54
C ALA A 352 2.25 9.87 8.64
N TYR A 353 2.68 9.54 9.87
CA TYR A 353 3.48 8.34 10.14
C TYR A 353 2.72 7.08 9.73
N GLU A 354 1.46 6.93 10.16
CA GLU A 354 0.63 5.78 9.80
C GLU A 354 0.31 5.75 8.30
N SER A 355 0.17 6.91 7.65
CA SER A 355 0.05 6.98 6.19
C SER A 355 1.21 6.26 5.52
N ALA A 356 2.45 6.62 5.89
CA ALA A 356 3.66 6.07 5.27
C ALA A 356 3.82 4.56 5.48
N VAL A 357 3.46 4.07 6.68
CA VAL A 357 3.63 2.66 7.06
C VAL A 357 2.48 1.78 6.54
N SER A 358 1.26 2.31 6.44
CA SER A 358 0.07 1.54 6.07
C SER A 358 -0.03 1.25 4.57
N PHE A 359 0.67 2.02 3.71
CA PHE A 359 0.79 1.71 2.28
C PHE A 359 1.37 0.31 1.98
N LEU A 360 2.01 -0.34 2.96
CA LEU A 360 2.62 -1.67 2.82
C LEU A 360 1.81 -2.80 3.46
N LYS A 361 0.97 -2.47 4.45
CA LYS A 361 0.33 -3.48 5.32
C LYS A 361 -1.01 -3.99 4.80
N HIS A 362 -1.57 -3.38 3.75
CA HIS A 362 -2.90 -3.74 3.28
C HIS A 362 -2.87 -4.70 2.09
N ASP A 363 -3.07 -5.98 2.40
CA ASP A 363 -3.70 -6.93 1.49
C ASP A 363 -5.16 -6.48 1.27
N ALA A 364 -5.46 -6.06 0.03
CA ALA A 364 -6.79 -6.07 -0.61
C ALA A 364 -7.99 -5.25 -0.03
N TYR A 365 -7.96 -4.66 1.16
CA TYR A 365 -9.17 -4.02 1.74
C TYR A 365 -9.30 -2.49 1.59
N PHE A 366 -8.20 -1.74 1.47
CA PHE A 366 -8.25 -0.29 1.22
C PHE A 366 -7.38 0.05 0.01
N ASP A 367 -7.97 0.75 -0.96
CA ASP A 367 -7.25 1.22 -2.14
C ASP A 367 -6.24 2.34 -1.76
N PRO A 368 -5.05 2.42 -2.37
CA PRO A 368 -4.08 3.49 -2.13
C PRO A 368 -4.68 4.91 -2.23
N SER A 369 -5.67 5.15 -3.09
CA SER A 369 -6.38 6.43 -3.17
C SER A 369 -7.07 6.81 -1.87
N THR A 370 -7.62 5.80 -1.21
CA THR A 370 -8.36 5.90 0.04
C THR A 370 -7.42 6.29 1.19
N LEU A 371 -6.18 5.77 1.20
CA LEU A 371 -5.18 6.14 2.21
C LEU A 371 -4.71 7.60 2.08
N LEU A 372 -4.47 8.08 0.86
CA LEU A 372 -4.08 9.48 0.64
C LEU A 372 -5.21 10.44 1.04
N PHE A 373 -6.44 10.07 0.68
CA PHE A 373 -7.65 10.80 1.00
C PHE A 373 -7.92 10.85 2.51
N TYR A 374 -7.70 9.75 3.23
CA TYR A 374 -8.00 9.68 4.67
C TYR A 374 -6.93 10.29 5.56
N PHE A 375 -5.65 10.09 5.25
CA PHE A 375 -4.60 10.44 6.20
C PHE A 375 -3.77 11.66 5.78
N GLY A 376 -3.72 12.01 4.49
CA GLY A 376 -2.85 13.06 3.96
C GLY A 376 -3.58 14.33 3.54
N GLU A 377 -4.58 14.18 2.68
CA GLU A 377 -5.29 15.26 1.98
C GLU A 377 -5.79 16.37 2.91
N ARG A 378 -6.46 15.99 4.01
CA ARG A 378 -7.05 16.93 4.97
C ARG A 378 -6.05 17.89 5.62
N TRP A 379 -4.76 17.56 5.63
CA TRP A 379 -3.72 18.41 6.22
C TRP A 379 -3.13 19.42 5.23
N TRP A 380 -3.40 19.29 3.92
CA TRP A 380 -2.84 20.17 2.88
C TRP A 380 -3.25 21.65 3.03
N ASP A 381 -4.47 21.90 3.54
CA ASP A 381 -5.02 23.25 3.79
C ASP A 381 -4.60 23.85 5.12
N THR A 382 -3.89 23.09 5.96
CA THR A 382 -3.64 23.48 7.34
C THR A 382 -2.26 24.07 7.52
N ASN A 383 -2.10 24.93 8.53
CA ASN A 383 -0.79 25.41 8.98
C ASN A 383 0.10 24.27 9.55
N HIS A 384 -0.44 23.05 9.66
CA HIS A 384 0.24 21.86 10.19
C HIS A 384 0.81 20.95 9.09
N PHE A 385 0.67 21.31 7.81
CA PHE A 385 1.19 20.51 6.70
C PHE A 385 2.71 20.22 6.81
N SER A 386 3.50 21.18 7.32
CA SER A 386 4.95 20.99 7.55
C SER A 386 5.26 19.92 8.60
N ILE A 387 4.41 19.80 9.62
CA ILE A 387 4.52 18.80 10.68
C ILE A 387 4.08 17.44 10.17
N TRP A 388 2.98 17.41 9.41
CA TRP A 388 2.54 16.22 8.69
C TRP A 388 3.66 15.69 7.79
N LYS A 389 4.26 16.56 6.96
CA LYS A 389 5.38 16.22 6.07
C LYS A 389 6.53 15.54 6.82
N LYS A 390 6.93 16.10 7.97
CA LYS A 390 7.98 15.53 8.82
C LYS A 390 7.58 14.17 9.41
N GLY A 391 6.32 14.03 9.85
CA GLY A 391 5.80 12.74 10.33
C GLY A 391 5.81 11.66 9.25
N PHE A 392 5.50 12.01 8.00
CA PHE A 392 5.58 11.10 6.86
C PHE A 392 7.02 10.64 6.60
N GLU A 393 8.00 11.56 6.63
CA GLU A 393 9.42 11.25 6.49
C GLU A 393 9.96 10.36 7.62
N GLU A 394 9.53 10.61 8.87
CA GLU A 394 9.84 9.75 10.02
C GLU A 394 9.23 8.34 9.86
N GLY A 395 8.00 8.26 9.33
CA GLY A 395 7.34 7.00 8.97
C GLY A 395 8.12 6.22 7.92
N LEU A 396 8.49 6.85 6.82
CA LEU A 396 9.36 6.25 5.80
C LEU A 396 10.69 5.79 6.38
N SER A 397 11.31 6.60 7.25
CA SER A 397 12.60 6.26 7.87
C SER A 397 12.54 5.02 8.75
N SER A 398 11.36 4.66 9.27
CA SER A 398 11.18 3.42 10.04
C SER A 398 11.10 2.15 9.18
N LEU A 399 10.92 2.29 7.87
CA LEU A 399 10.84 1.19 6.89
C LEU A 399 12.20 0.86 6.31
N ASN A 400 12.37 -0.36 5.77
CA ASN A 400 13.56 -0.73 5.00
C ASN A 400 13.55 -0.14 3.58
N SER A 401 14.67 -0.19 2.85
CA SER A 401 14.80 0.50 1.55
C SER A 401 13.85 -0.05 0.47
N GLU A 402 13.47 -1.32 0.52
CA GLU A 402 12.50 -1.95 -0.39
C GLU A 402 11.08 -1.47 -0.08
N GLU A 403 10.70 -1.51 1.19
CA GLU A 403 9.42 -1.00 1.70
C GLU A 403 9.23 0.50 1.39
N ARG A 404 10.26 1.33 1.63
CA ARG A 404 10.23 2.76 1.26
C ARG A 404 9.97 2.96 -0.22
N PHE A 405 10.58 2.14 -1.07
CA PHE A 405 10.39 2.23 -2.52
C PHE A 405 8.94 1.96 -2.89
N TYR A 406 8.34 0.90 -2.36
CA TYR A 406 6.96 0.55 -2.65
C TYR A 406 5.98 1.61 -2.16
N THR A 407 6.14 2.13 -0.95
CA THR A 407 5.33 3.25 -0.44
C THR A 407 5.41 4.45 -1.37
N LEU A 408 6.62 4.92 -1.70
CA LEU A 408 6.82 6.09 -2.56
C LEU A 408 6.33 5.86 -4.00
N SER A 409 6.51 4.65 -4.53
CA SER A 409 6.06 4.28 -5.88
C SER A 409 4.54 4.33 -5.99
N ASN A 410 3.83 3.73 -5.03
CA ASN A 410 2.37 3.76 -4.97
C ASN A 410 1.85 5.19 -4.77
N TYR A 411 2.49 5.94 -3.88
CA TYR A 411 2.17 7.35 -3.63
C TYR A 411 2.29 8.21 -4.88
N LEU A 412 3.40 8.11 -5.62
CA LEU A 412 3.64 8.89 -6.83
C LEU A 412 2.74 8.48 -8.00
N LYS A 413 2.44 7.19 -8.15
CA LYS A 413 1.47 6.69 -9.15
C LYS A 413 0.09 7.29 -8.91
N LEU A 414 -0.36 7.28 -7.65
CA LEU A 414 -1.63 7.86 -7.26
C LEU A 414 -1.66 9.37 -7.51
N LEU A 415 -0.64 10.12 -7.09
CA LEU A 415 -0.57 11.56 -7.36
C LEU A 415 -0.61 11.88 -8.86
N LYS A 416 -0.01 11.03 -9.70
CA LYS A 416 -0.10 11.16 -11.17
C LYS A 416 -1.54 10.97 -11.63
N GLN A 417 -2.21 9.91 -11.20
CA GLN A 417 -3.61 9.65 -11.54
C GLN A 417 -4.53 10.81 -11.13
N VAL A 418 -4.36 11.31 -9.90
CA VAL A 418 -5.06 12.49 -9.36
C VAL A 418 -4.82 13.73 -10.22
N SER A 419 -3.62 13.92 -10.77
CA SER A 419 -3.32 15.05 -11.66
C SER A 419 -3.95 14.93 -13.06
N TYR A 420 -4.23 13.70 -13.52
CA TYR A 420 -4.79 13.42 -14.86
C TYR A 420 -6.32 13.25 -14.88
N SER A 421 -6.97 13.02 -13.73
CA SER A 421 -8.42 12.71 -13.62
C SER A 421 -9.37 13.83 -14.07
N LYS A 422 -8.84 14.97 -14.55
CA LYS A 422 -9.60 16.12 -15.07
C LYS A 422 -10.47 15.84 -16.32
N GLN A 423 -10.35 14.67 -16.96
CA GLN A 423 -10.82 14.44 -18.33
C GLN A 423 -11.98 13.44 -18.51
N SER A 424 -12.50 12.82 -17.45
CA SER A 424 -13.58 11.83 -17.55
C SER A 424 -14.81 12.22 -16.73
N ASN A 425 -15.81 12.80 -17.38
CA ASN A 425 -17.13 13.09 -16.78
C ASN A 425 -18.15 11.95 -16.99
N SER A 426 -17.72 10.74 -17.36
CA SER A 426 -18.65 9.65 -17.68
C SER A 426 -18.70 8.61 -16.56
N CYS A 427 -19.85 8.53 -15.89
CA CYS A 427 -20.38 7.42 -15.08
C CYS A 427 -19.31 6.61 -14.34
N LEU A 428 -18.93 7.11 -13.17
CA LEU A 428 -17.82 6.61 -12.36
C LEU A 428 -18.37 5.83 -11.16
N ASN A 429 -17.73 4.69 -10.82
CA ASN A 429 -17.99 4.01 -9.55
C ASN A 429 -17.35 4.84 -8.40
N GLY A 430 -17.76 4.65 -7.14
CA GLY A 430 -17.35 5.53 -6.01
C GLY A 430 -15.84 5.76 -5.80
N ILE A 431 -14.96 4.88 -6.29
CA ILE A 431 -13.49 5.06 -6.26
C ILE A 431 -13.03 6.15 -7.23
N ASP A 432 -13.64 6.22 -8.41
CA ASP A 432 -13.29 7.18 -9.45
C ASP A 432 -13.77 8.61 -9.09
N GLU A 433 -14.85 8.75 -8.31
CA GLU A 433 -15.31 10.04 -7.78
C GLU A 433 -14.34 10.63 -6.74
N ALA A 434 -13.84 9.81 -5.80
CA ALA A 434 -12.86 10.26 -4.80
C ALA A 434 -11.55 10.75 -5.46
N LEU A 435 -11.09 10.06 -6.51
CA LEU A 435 -9.92 10.48 -7.31
C LEU A 435 -10.15 11.79 -8.09
N VAL A 436 -11.38 12.03 -8.55
CA VAL A 436 -11.75 13.30 -9.21
C VAL A 436 -11.77 14.43 -8.18
N CYS A 437 -12.36 14.23 -6.99
CA CYS A 437 -12.37 15.22 -5.91
C CYS A 437 -10.95 15.56 -5.43
N LEU A 438 -10.11 14.55 -5.23
CA LEU A 438 -8.68 14.73 -4.94
C LEU A 438 -7.99 15.54 -6.04
N GLY A 439 -8.28 15.24 -7.30
CA GLY A 439 -7.71 15.92 -8.45
C GLY A 439 -8.10 17.39 -8.49
N GLN A 440 -9.38 17.68 -8.26
CA GLN A 440 -9.90 19.04 -8.19
C GLN A 440 -9.19 19.84 -7.10
N ARG A 441 -9.16 19.36 -5.85
CA ARG A 441 -8.48 20.06 -4.74
C ARG A 441 -6.99 20.23 -4.95
N PHE A 442 -6.31 19.20 -5.45
CA PHE A 442 -4.90 19.32 -5.79
C PHE A 442 -4.68 20.41 -6.85
N THR A 443 -5.56 20.53 -7.84
CA THR A 443 -5.45 21.53 -8.91
C THR A 443 -5.92 22.94 -8.54
N GLU A 444 -6.79 23.08 -7.54
CA GLU A 444 -7.22 24.37 -6.98
C GLU A 444 -6.08 25.09 -6.24
N ARG A 445 -5.04 24.34 -5.86
CA ARG A 445 -3.81 24.91 -5.32
C ARG A 445 -3.07 25.77 -6.32
N ASP A 446 -2.34 26.75 -5.81
CA ASP A 446 -1.38 27.46 -6.62
C ASP A 446 -0.32 26.49 -7.18
N LYS A 447 0.12 26.77 -8.41
CA LYS A 447 1.10 25.94 -9.13
C LYS A 447 2.43 25.82 -8.37
N ASP A 448 2.84 26.85 -7.66
CA ASP A 448 4.08 26.86 -6.88
C ASP A 448 4.00 25.85 -5.73
N TRP A 449 2.85 25.74 -5.07
CA TRP A 449 2.62 24.74 -4.03
C TRP A 449 2.66 23.32 -4.61
N GLN A 450 1.96 23.10 -5.73
CA GLN A 450 1.93 21.79 -6.40
C GLN A 450 3.33 21.36 -6.83
N GLU A 451 4.10 22.27 -7.43
CA GLU A 451 5.46 22.00 -7.87
C GLU A 451 6.40 21.73 -6.68
N SER A 452 6.30 22.53 -5.61
CA SER A 452 7.04 22.30 -4.36
C SER A 452 6.76 20.92 -3.76
N TYR A 453 5.48 20.53 -3.72
CA TYR A 453 5.04 19.25 -3.22
C TYR A 453 5.53 18.06 -4.08
N TRP A 454 5.42 18.18 -5.41
CA TRP A 454 5.98 17.21 -6.33
C TRP A 454 7.50 17.07 -6.16
N ASN A 455 8.21 18.20 -6.10
CA ASN A 455 9.66 18.20 -5.94
C ASN A 455 10.10 17.55 -4.63
N TRP A 456 9.34 17.74 -3.55
CA TRP A 456 9.57 17.02 -2.29
C TRP A 456 9.36 15.51 -2.43
N CYS A 457 8.24 15.05 -3.02
CA CYS A 457 8.00 13.62 -3.17
C CYS A 457 9.09 12.94 -4.03
N TYR A 458 9.53 13.62 -5.09
CA TYR A 458 10.62 13.12 -5.93
C TYR A 458 11.98 13.21 -5.24
N SER A 459 12.23 14.18 -4.37
CA SER A 459 13.50 14.23 -3.61
C SER A 459 13.62 13.01 -2.68
N LEU A 460 12.53 12.60 -2.02
CA LEU A 460 12.50 11.38 -1.21
C LEU A 460 12.81 10.13 -2.05
N LEU A 461 12.23 10.02 -3.25
CA LEU A 461 12.51 8.92 -4.17
C LEU A 461 13.98 8.93 -4.63
N ILE A 462 14.53 10.10 -4.96
CA ILE A 462 15.91 10.24 -5.43
C ILE A 462 16.90 9.90 -4.32
N ASP A 463 16.64 10.34 -3.10
CA ASP A 463 17.51 10.07 -1.94
C ASP A 463 17.51 8.60 -1.57
N LEU A 464 16.44 7.86 -1.86
CA LEU A 464 16.37 6.41 -1.62
C LEU A 464 17.46 5.64 -2.37
N HIS A 465 17.85 6.08 -3.57
CA HIS A 465 18.94 5.45 -4.34
C HIS A 465 20.32 5.62 -3.70
N LYS A 466 20.49 6.63 -2.83
CA LYS A 466 21.75 6.87 -2.11
C LYS A 466 21.92 5.91 -0.93
N ASP A 467 20.88 5.18 -0.55
CA ASP A 467 20.95 4.15 0.49
C ASP A 467 21.80 2.97 0.00
N SER A 468 22.85 2.63 0.76
CA SER A 468 23.73 1.51 0.43
C SER A 468 23.01 0.15 0.41
N ASN A 469 21.86 0.05 1.08
CA ASN A 469 21.05 -1.16 1.14
C ASN A 469 19.93 -1.20 0.08
N PHE A 470 19.86 -0.21 -0.82
CA PHE A 470 18.84 -0.20 -1.87
C PHE A 470 18.95 -1.44 -2.77
N PRO A 471 17.90 -2.27 -2.90
CA PRO A 471 17.98 -3.50 -3.67
C PRO A 471 18.27 -3.25 -5.15
N GLU A 472 19.34 -3.84 -5.66
CA GLU A 472 19.75 -3.68 -7.06
C GLU A 472 18.63 -4.12 -8.04
N LYS A 473 17.83 -5.14 -7.66
CA LYS A 473 16.67 -5.62 -8.42
C LYS A 473 15.58 -4.56 -8.67
N LEU A 474 15.49 -3.53 -7.83
CA LEU A 474 14.49 -2.46 -7.95
C LEU A 474 14.98 -1.27 -8.78
N MET A 475 16.26 -1.25 -9.17
CA MET A 475 16.84 -0.17 -9.99
C MET A 475 16.06 0.11 -11.28
N PRO A 476 15.61 -0.89 -12.05
CA PRO A 476 14.83 -0.64 -13.26
C PRO A 476 13.57 0.18 -12.99
N GLU A 477 12.76 -0.23 -12.01
CA GLU A 477 11.51 0.45 -11.65
C GLU A 477 11.77 1.84 -11.08
N TRP A 478 12.78 1.96 -10.22
CA TRP A 478 13.19 3.25 -9.67
C TRP A 478 13.61 4.22 -10.76
N THR A 479 14.45 3.78 -11.71
CA THR A 479 14.90 4.64 -12.81
C THR A 479 13.73 5.12 -13.66
N LEU A 480 12.81 4.23 -14.04
CA LEU A 480 11.64 4.60 -14.83
C LEU A 480 10.75 5.62 -14.10
N LEU A 481 10.54 5.43 -12.79
CA LEU A 481 9.73 6.32 -11.98
C LEU A 481 10.39 7.70 -11.79
N ALA A 482 11.69 7.73 -11.52
CA ALA A 482 12.46 8.94 -11.23
C ALA A 482 12.90 9.71 -12.49
N ASN A 483 12.97 9.07 -13.66
CA ASN A 483 13.62 9.59 -14.87
C ASN A 483 13.18 11.02 -15.27
N GLY A 484 11.90 11.37 -15.09
CA GLY A 484 11.39 12.71 -15.42
C GLY A 484 11.93 13.85 -14.53
N ARG A 485 12.57 13.52 -13.39
CA ARG A 485 13.09 14.47 -12.40
C ARG A 485 14.57 14.26 -12.05
N LEU A 486 15.23 13.27 -12.65
CA LEU A 486 16.67 13.08 -12.49
C LEU A 486 17.46 14.17 -13.21
N SER A 487 18.50 14.70 -12.56
CA SER A 487 19.48 15.56 -13.21
C SER A 487 20.26 14.79 -14.28
N GLY A 488 20.80 15.48 -15.29
CA GLY A 488 21.57 14.84 -16.37
C GLY A 488 22.75 13.99 -15.87
N GLU A 489 23.39 14.41 -14.77
CA GLU A 489 24.51 13.69 -14.14
C GLU A 489 24.11 12.34 -13.55
N LEU A 490 22.89 12.21 -13.01
CA LEU A 490 22.39 10.98 -12.40
C LEU A 490 21.56 10.13 -13.37
N ARG A 491 20.91 10.76 -14.35
CA ARG A 491 19.96 10.13 -15.25
C ARG A 491 20.59 9.05 -16.13
N LEU A 492 21.68 9.37 -16.82
CA LEU A 492 22.32 8.41 -17.74
C LEU A 492 22.94 7.22 -16.98
N PRO A 493 23.73 7.41 -15.90
CA PRO A 493 24.24 6.30 -15.10
C PRO A 493 23.13 5.40 -14.53
N ALA A 494 22.01 5.97 -14.11
CA ALA A 494 20.85 5.21 -13.63
C ALA A 494 20.25 4.31 -14.72
N ILE A 495 20.03 4.85 -15.93
CA ILE A 495 19.53 4.08 -17.08
C ILE A 495 20.49 2.94 -17.43
N GLU A 496 21.78 3.22 -17.52
CA GLU A 496 22.79 2.21 -17.84
C GLU A 496 22.82 1.09 -16.80
N LYS A 497 22.84 1.45 -15.51
CA LYS A 497 22.80 0.48 -14.41
C LYS A 497 21.54 -0.37 -14.46
N SER A 498 20.37 0.23 -14.68
CA SER A 498 19.11 -0.50 -14.80
C SER A 498 19.10 -1.49 -15.97
N ILE A 499 19.63 -1.11 -17.14
CA ILE A 499 19.77 -2.01 -18.29
C ILE A 499 20.70 -3.19 -17.94
N GLU A 500 21.81 -2.92 -17.25
CA GLU A 500 22.74 -3.96 -16.82
C GLU A 500 22.15 -4.94 -15.81
N VAL A 501 21.32 -4.45 -14.89
CA VAL A 501 20.56 -5.28 -13.95
C VAL A 501 19.62 -6.21 -14.70
N ILE A 502 18.79 -5.68 -15.60
CA ILE A 502 17.88 -6.50 -16.43
C ILE A 502 18.67 -7.54 -17.22
N PHE A 503 19.81 -7.16 -17.81
CA PHE A 503 20.65 -8.10 -18.54
C PHE A 503 21.25 -9.22 -17.67
N ARG A 504 21.49 -8.96 -16.38
CA ARG A 504 21.93 -9.99 -15.43
C ARG A 504 20.78 -10.93 -15.06
N GLU A 505 19.57 -10.42 -14.90
CA GLU A 505 18.37 -11.25 -14.65
C GLU A 505 18.00 -12.08 -15.90
N PHE A 506 18.28 -11.56 -17.10
CA PHE A 506 18.23 -12.34 -18.34
C PHE A 506 19.31 -13.42 -18.47
N THR A 507 20.10 -13.74 -17.45
CA THR A 507 20.91 -14.96 -17.43
C THR A 507 20.47 -15.98 -16.37
N GLY A 508 19.54 -15.62 -15.48
CA GLY A 508 18.94 -16.48 -14.44
C GLY A 508 17.53 -17.00 -14.76
N ASP A 509 16.78 -17.38 -13.72
CA ASP A 509 15.38 -17.83 -13.81
C ASP A 509 14.46 -16.70 -14.30
N LEU A 510 13.48 -17.06 -15.12
CA LEU A 510 12.78 -16.13 -16.01
C LEU A 510 11.63 -15.36 -15.34
N GLU A 511 11.77 -14.04 -15.24
CA GLU A 511 10.64 -13.12 -15.22
C GLU A 511 10.63 -12.30 -16.53
N PHE A 512 9.79 -12.68 -17.50
CA PHE A 512 9.57 -11.89 -18.73
C PHE A 512 8.86 -10.55 -18.47
N SER A 513 8.39 -10.30 -17.23
CA SER A 513 7.88 -8.99 -16.76
C SER A 513 8.87 -7.83 -17.01
N ARG A 514 10.16 -8.13 -17.11
CA ARG A 514 11.24 -7.15 -17.36
C ARG A 514 11.37 -6.70 -18.82
N ALA A 515 10.69 -7.36 -19.77
CA ALA A 515 10.79 -7.05 -21.20
C ALA A 515 10.30 -5.63 -21.53
N SER A 516 9.14 -5.24 -20.99
CA SER A 516 8.57 -3.89 -21.17
C SER A 516 9.46 -2.82 -20.55
N GLN A 517 10.03 -3.08 -19.38
CA GLN A 517 10.96 -2.16 -18.71
C GLN A 517 12.23 -1.93 -19.53
N LEU A 518 12.79 -2.99 -20.14
CA LEU A 518 13.95 -2.84 -21.02
C LEU A 518 13.62 -1.98 -22.24
N LYS A 519 12.44 -2.17 -22.85
CA LYS A 519 12.00 -1.38 -24.00
C LYS A 519 11.96 0.12 -23.64
N GLU A 520 11.32 0.47 -22.53
CA GLU A 520 11.23 1.86 -22.06
C GLU A 520 12.62 2.43 -21.75
N LEU A 521 13.49 1.69 -21.06
CA LEU A 521 14.86 2.14 -20.77
C LEU A 521 15.71 2.35 -22.04
N LEU A 522 15.53 1.50 -23.06
CA LEU A 522 16.19 1.67 -24.34
C LEU A 522 15.68 2.91 -25.08
N GLU A 523 14.38 3.21 -25.03
CA GLU A 523 13.86 4.46 -25.59
C GLU A 523 14.46 5.68 -24.87
N LEU A 524 14.57 5.64 -23.54
CA LEU A 524 15.20 6.73 -22.77
C LEU A 524 16.66 6.97 -23.14
N ILE A 525 17.44 5.90 -23.36
CA ILE A 525 18.85 6.05 -23.75
C ILE A 525 19.01 6.40 -25.24
N GLU A 526 18.04 6.07 -26.10
CA GLU A 526 18.04 6.46 -27.52
C GLU A 526 18.07 7.98 -27.68
N TYR A 527 17.28 8.70 -26.87
CA TYR A 527 17.29 10.16 -26.84
C TYR A 527 18.58 10.78 -26.28
N SER A 528 19.27 10.07 -25.40
CA SER A 528 20.41 10.62 -24.64
C SER A 528 21.76 10.27 -25.27
N GLU A 529 21.94 9.01 -25.68
CA GLU A 529 23.19 8.42 -26.17
C GLU A 529 22.91 7.35 -27.25
N PRO A 530 22.62 7.75 -28.51
CA PRO A 530 22.23 6.83 -29.59
C PRO A 530 23.25 5.71 -29.84
N THR A 531 24.55 6.01 -29.70
CA THR A 531 25.62 5.02 -29.92
C THR A 531 25.63 3.94 -28.84
N LYS A 532 25.32 4.29 -27.59
CA LYS A 532 25.20 3.34 -26.48
C LYS A 532 23.92 2.54 -26.58
N ASN A 533 22.80 3.15 -27.00
CA ASN A 533 21.56 2.45 -27.30
C ASN A 533 21.82 1.27 -28.24
N LEU A 534 22.50 1.50 -29.36
CA LEU A 534 22.79 0.45 -30.35
C LEU A 534 23.56 -0.72 -29.74
N ARG A 535 24.53 -0.44 -28.86
CA ARG A 535 25.29 -1.48 -28.16
C ARG A 535 24.40 -2.29 -27.22
N TYR A 536 23.51 -1.64 -26.49
CA TYR A 536 22.57 -2.33 -25.60
C TYR A 536 21.51 -3.11 -26.37
N THR A 537 20.98 -2.58 -27.48
CA THR A 537 20.08 -3.28 -28.41
C THR A 537 20.72 -4.55 -28.95
N ASP A 538 21.96 -4.47 -29.45
CA ASP A 538 22.73 -5.64 -29.95
C ASP A 538 22.96 -6.68 -28.83
N LYS A 539 23.32 -6.23 -27.62
CA LYS A 539 23.50 -7.10 -26.44
C LYS A 539 22.17 -7.76 -26.01
N GLY A 540 21.08 -7.00 -25.98
CA GLY A 540 19.73 -7.46 -25.63
C GLY A 540 19.25 -8.55 -26.58
N ILE A 541 19.40 -8.35 -27.89
CA ILE A 541 19.11 -9.39 -28.91
C ILE A 541 19.94 -10.65 -28.64
N GLY A 542 21.23 -10.50 -28.36
CA GLY A 542 22.12 -11.62 -28.06
C GLY A 542 21.68 -12.45 -26.84
N LEU A 543 21.23 -11.78 -25.77
CA LEU A 543 20.73 -12.42 -24.55
C LEU A 543 19.37 -13.09 -24.78
N LEU A 544 18.41 -12.40 -25.39
CA LEU A 544 17.09 -12.94 -25.72
C LEU A 544 17.21 -14.18 -26.61
N ARG A 545 18.06 -14.13 -27.64
CA ARG A 545 18.37 -15.30 -28.47
C ARG A 545 18.93 -16.46 -27.64
N GLY A 546 19.85 -16.17 -26.72
CA GLY A 546 20.45 -17.16 -25.84
C GLY A 546 19.43 -17.86 -24.92
N LYS A 547 18.40 -17.13 -24.46
CA LYS A 547 17.30 -17.70 -23.68
C LYS A 547 16.29 -18.45 -24.56
N LEU A 548 15.76 -17.82 -25.60
CA LEU A 548 14.74 -18.42 -26.49
C LEU A 548 15.23 -19.72 -27.14
N SER A 549 16.54 -19.86 -27.41
CA SER A 549 17.10 -21.11 -27.93
C SER A 549 17.13 -22.29 -26.93
N LYS A 550 16.86 -22.04 -25.64
CA LYS A 550 16.83 -23.05 -24.58
C LYS A 550 15.43 -23.45 -24.13
N LEU A 551 14.39 -22.72 -24.55
CA LEU A 551 13.02 -22.99 -24.11
C LEU A 551 12.42 -24.18 -24.89
N PRO A 552 11.74 -25.12 -24.21
CA PRO A 552 10.91 -26.13 -24.86
C PRO A 552 9.62 -25.50 -25.38
N VAL A 553 9.11 -26.01 -26.52
CA VAL A 553 8.00 -25.48 -27.34
C VAL A 553 6.61 -25.45 -26.63
N SER A 554 6.53 -25.59 -25.30
CA SER A 554 5.29 -25.81 -24.56
C SER A 554 4.84 -24.67 -23.62
N GLU A 555 5.53 -23.53 -23.55
CA GLU A 555 5.17 -22.40 -22.64
C GLU A 555 4.63 -21.18 -23.40
N GLU A 556 3.36 -21.26 -23.84
CA GLU A 556 2.72 -20.33 -24.79
C GLU A 556 2.65 -18.84 -24.39
N SER A 557 2.57 -18.47 -23.11
CA SER A 557 2.41 -17.06 -22.70
C SER A 557 3.72 -16.33 -22.45
N VAL A 558 4.71 -17.06 -21.91
CA VAL A 558 6.02 -16.55 -21.50
C VAL A 558 6.95 -16.35 -22.71
N GLU A 559 6.74 -17.12 -23.77
CA GLU A 559 7.45 -16.98 -25.04
C GLU A 559 7.02 -15.73 -25.84
N ARG A 560 5.77 -15.27 -25.71
CA ARG A 560 5.21 -14.20 -26.57
C ARG A 560 5.92 -12.86 -26.38
N ASP A 561 6.01 -12.36 -25.14
CA ASP A 561 6.62 -11.05 -24.84
C ASP A 561 8.10 -11.02 -25.23
N GLY A 562 8.79 -12.15 -25.06
CA GLY A 562 10.18 -12.31 -25.49
C GLY A 562 10.34 -12.24 -27.01
N HIS A 563 9.44 -12.90 -27.75
CA HIS A 563 9.42 -12.85 -29.22
C HIS A 563 9.01 -11.47 -29.74
N GLU A 564 8.07 -10.77 -29.09
CA GLU A 564 7.67 -9.39 -29.43
C GLU A 564 8.83 -8.41 -29.21
N LEU A 565 9.45 -8.43 -28.02
CA LEU A 565 10.61 -7.58 -27.75
C LEU A 565 11.77 -7.87 -28.71
N LEU A 566 12.05 -9.14 -29.01
CA LEU A 566 13.08 -9.50 -29.99
C LEU A 566 12.74 -8.95 -31.38
N SER A 567 11.46 -8.90 -31.77
CA SER A 567 11.01 -8.27 -33.01
C SER A 567 11.28 -6.78 -33.03
N ASP A 568 10.89 -6.06 -31.97
CA ASP A 568 11.12 -4.62 -31.85
C ASP A 568 12.61 -4.28 -31.92
N LEU A 569 13.45 -5.01 -31.17
CA LEU A 569 14.89 -4.78 -31.17
C LEU A 569 15.53 -5.09 -32.53
N LEU A 570 15.10 -6.16 -33.21
CA LEU A 570 15.60 -6.49 -34.54
C LEU A 570 15.18 -5.46 -35.58
N GLN A 571 13.96 -4.93 -35.50
CA GLN A 571 13.49 -3.86 -36.39
C GLN A 571 14.28 -2.56 -36.16
N LYS A 572 14.54 -2.17 -34.91
CA LYS A 572 15.43 -1.04 -34.58
C LYS A 572 16.83 -1.27 -35.15
N LEU A 573 17.36 -2.49 -35.02
CA LEU A 573 18.68 -2.82 -35.54
C LEU A 573 18.72 -2.87 -37.08
N ASP A 574 17.64 -3.25 -37.76
CA ASP A 574 17.56 -3.24 -39.23
C ASP A 574 17.74 -1.83 -39.80
N ALA A 575 17.19 -0.82 -39.13
CA ALA A 575 17.29 0.56 -39.56
C ALA A 575 18.75 1.09 -39.50
N VAL A 576 19.55 0.60 -38.55
CA VAL A 576 20.87 1.17 -38.25
C VAL A 576 22.05 0.25 -38.61
N GLU A 577 21.95 -1.04 -38.34
CA GLU A 577 22.97 -2.05 -38.67
C GLU A 577 22.33 -3.33 -39.29
N PRO A 578 21.75 -3.24 -40.50
CA PRO A 578 20.99 -4.33 -41.13
C PRO A 578 21.81 -5.63 -41.30
N VAL A 579 23.13 -5.50 -41.46
CA VAL A 579 24.04 -6.65 -41.53
C VAL A 579 24.07 -7.44 -40.21
N LYS A 580 24.08 -6.75 -39.06
CA LYS A 580 24.06 -7.42 -37.75
C LYS A 580 22.69 -8.04 -37.47
N ALA A 581 21.62 -7.33 -37.80
CA ALA A 581 20.26 -7.84 -37.65
C ALA A 581 20.04 -9.13 -38.48
N LEU A 582 20.49 -9.16 -39.74
CA LEU A 582 20.49 -10.37 -40.56
C LEU A 582 21.26 -11.52 -39.91
N ARG A 583 22.46 -11.26 -39.36
CA ARG A 583 23.26 -12.28 -38.67
C ARG A 583 22.55 -12.83 -37.44
N HIS A 584 21.89 -11.99 -36.65
CA HIS A 584 21.10 -12.44 -35.50
C HIS A 584 19.97 -13.37 -35.94
N ARG A 585 19.21 -13.00 -36.98
CA ARG A 585 18.14 -13.83 -37.55
C ARG A 585 18.65 -15.18 -38.06
N LEU A 586 19.81 -15.21 -38.74
CA LEU A 586 20.41 -16.44 -39.22
C LEU A 586 20.88 -17.37 -38.07
N ILE A 587 21.40 -16.81 -36.98
CA ILE A 587 21.79 -17.59 -35.80
C ILE A 587 20.54 -18.09 -35.05
N LEU A 588 19.49 -17.27 -34.96
CA LEU A 588 18.20 -17.66 -34.41
C LEU A 588 17.57 -18.81 -35.21
N LEU A 589 17.54 -18.71 -36.54
CA LEU A 589 17.10 -19.77 -37.44
C LEU A 589 17.86 -21.10 -37.19
N ARG A 590 19.18 -21.01 -36.95
CA ARG A 590 20.03 -22.16 -36.64
C ARG A 590 19.78 -22.77 -35.26
N SER A 591 19.47 -21.95 -34.26
CA SER A 591 19.41 -22.36 -32.84
C SER A 591 18.00 -22.63 -32.33
N SER A 592 16.96 -22.23 -33.07
CA SER A 592 15.56 -22.45 -32.74
C SER A 592 15.19 -23.94 -32.71
N GLN A 593 14.50 -24.35 -31.64
CA GLN A 593 13.89 -25.67 -31.50
C GLN A 593 12.51 -25.77 -32.18
N ALA A 594 11.88 -24.62 -32.48
CA ALA A 594 10.63 -24.55 -33.22
C ALA A 594 10.89 -24.56 -34.74
N PRO A 595 10.14 -25.36 -35.54
CA PRO A 595 10.27 -25.39 -36.99
C PRO A 595 9.67 -24.15 -37.65
N PHE A 596 10.40 -23.52 -38.59
CA PHE A 596 9.88 -22.39 -39.37
C PHE A 596 9.16 -22.78 -40.66
N SER A 597 8.97 -24.08 -40.90
CA SER A 597 8.31 -24.56 -42.10
C SER A 597 7.60 -25.89 -41.87
N ASP A 598 6.56 -26.15 -42.65
CA ASP A 598 5.81 -27.38 -42.61
C ASP A 598 6.58 -28.56 -43.26
N LYS A 599 5.93 -29.72 -43.37
CA LYS A 599 6.50 -30.92 -44.03
C LYS A 599 6.83 -30.71 -45.51
N SER A 600 6.24 -29.70 -46.15
CA SER A 600 6.51 -29.31 -47.54
C SER A 600 7.58 -28.20 -47.63
N VAL A 601 8.23 -27.85 -46.51
CA VAL A 601 9.20 -26.75 -46.43
C VAL A 601 8.57 -25.42 -46.89
N TYR A 602 7.26 -25.29 -46.68
CA TYR A 602 6.54 -24.04 -46.85
C TYR A 602 6.49 -23.32 -45.51
N ARG A 603 6.74 -22.00 -45.51
CA ARG A 603 6.72 -21.18 -44.29
C ARG A 603 5.30 -20.86 -43.79
N GLY A 604 4.26 -21.16 -44.57
CA GLY A 604 2.89 -20.71 -44.30
C GLY A 604 2.72 -19.24 -44.68
N ASP A 605 1.48 -18.85 -45.01
CA ASP A 605 1.08 -17.45 -44.84
C ASP A 605 0.91 -17.22 -43.32
N GLU A 606 0.95 -15.97 -42.86
CA GLU A 606 1.03 -15.50 -41.46
C GLU A 606 0.05 -16.14 -40.44
N SER A 607 -0.86 -17.02 -40.86
CA SER A 607 -1.93 -17.63 -40.07
C SER A 607 -1.96 -19.17 -40.02
N GLY A 608 -1.10 -19.90 -40.75
CA GLY A 608 -1.35 -21.33 -41.04
C GLY A 608 -0.47 -22.41 -40.37
N ILE A 609 0.71 -22.09 -39.84
CA ILE A 609 1.56 -23.03 -39.09
C ILE A 609 1.55 -22.57 -37.64
N SER A 610 0.71 -23.20 -36.82
CA SER A 610 0.28 -22.68 -35.52
C SER A 610 1.40 -22.58 -34.46
N THR A 611 1.16 -21.66 -33.52
CA THR A 611 1.53 -21.61 -32.08
C THR A 611 2.67 -20.71 -31.59
N LEU A 612 3.58 -20.21 -32.43
CA LEU A 612 4.52 -19.16 -32.00
C LEU A 612 4.62 -18.09 -33.07
N HIS A 613 4.03 -16.91 -32.81
CA HIS A 613 4.15 -15.72 -33.63
C HIS A 613 5.61 -15.23 -33.64
N VAL A 614 6.48 -15.90 -34.40
CA VAL A 614 7.87 -15.46 -34.60
C VAL A 614 7.88 -14.38 -35.69
N ASN A 615 7.26 -13.24 -35.40
CA ASN A 615 7.06 -12.13 -36.33
C ASN A 615 8.39 -11.55 -36.85
N TRP A 616 9.49 -11.74 -36.09
CA TRP A 616 10.81 -11.25 -36.47
C TRP A 616 11.52 -12.06 -37.57
N ASN A 617 11.02 -13.23 -37.97
CA ASN A 617 11.68 -14.12 -38.95
C ASN A 617 11.03 -14.09 -40.33
N SER A 618 10.84 -12.89 -40.91
CA SER A 618 10.26 -12.73 -42.25
C SER A 618 11.05 -13.46 -43.34
N PRO A 619 10.42 -13.83 -44.49
CA PRO A 619 11.12 -14.42 -45.63
C PRO A 619 12.32 -13.60 -46.08
N PHE A 620 13.39 -14.24 -46.54
CA PHE A 620 14.62 -13.53 -46.91
C PHE A 620 14.40 -12.60 -48.10
N ALA A 621 13.48 -12.93 -49.00
CA ALA A 621 13.09 -12.03 -50.08
C ALA A 621 12.47 -10.72 -49.55
N ALA A 622 11.62 -10.80 -48.51
CA ALA A 622 11.05 -9.62 -47.85
C ALA A 622 12.11 -8.83 -47.08
N LEU A 623 12.97 -9.53 -46.31
CA LEU A 623 14.09 -8.88 -45.62
C LEU A 623 15.04 -8.18 -46.60
N ALA A 624 15.30 -8.78 -47.76
CA ALA A 624 16.16 -8.20 -48.80
C ALA A 624 15.54 -6.95 -49.45
N HIS A 625 14.21 -6.85 -49.51
CA HIS A 625 13.52 -5.67 -50.03
C HIS A 625 13.74 -4.44 -49.13
N HIS A 626 13.67 -4.64 -47.81
CA HIS A 626 13.91 -3.60 -46.81
C HIS A 626 15.39 -3.45 -46.44
N PHE A 627 16.25 -4.36 -46.90
CA PHE A 627 17.66 -4.38 -46.53
C PHE A 627 18.36 -3.10 -46.94
N ALA A 628 18.85 -2.37 -45.93
CA ALA A 628 19.54 -1.11 -46.08
C ALA A 628 18.71 0.02 -46.72
N GLU A 629 17.38 -0.10 -46.84
CA GLU A 629 16.54 1.01 -47.33
C GLU A 629 16.61 2.20 -46.38
N ASP A 630 16.43 1.97 -45.07
CA ASP A 630 16.54 3.00 -44.06
C ASP A 630 18.00 3.40 -43.81
N TRP A 631 18.96 2.47 -43.82
CA TRP A 631 20.38 2.79 -43.70
C TRP A 631 20.89 3.70 -44.84
N LEU A 632 20.39 3.51 -46.07
CA LEU A 632 20.72 4.35 -47.23
C LEU A 632 20.01 5.72 -47.20
N ARG A 633 18.86 5.82 -46.52
CA ARG A 633 18.05 7.05 -46.39
C ARG A 633 18.39 7.88 -45.15
N HIS A 634 18.74 7.22 -44.04
CA HIS A 634 18.90 7.75 -42.69
C HIS A 634 20.33 7.58 -42.18
N SER A 635 21.34 7.53 -43.07
CA SER A 635 22.70 7.68 -42.59
C SER A 635 22.76 9.01 -41.82
N GLN A 636 22.71 8.92 -40.49
CA GLN A 636 23.00 9.99 -39.52
C GLN A 636 24.46 10.48 -39.64
N PHE A 637 25.10 10.11 -40.74
CA PHE A 637 26.30 10.66 -41.30
C PHE A 637 25.96 10.94 -42.76
N ASP A 638 25.73 12.22 -43.10
CA ASP A 638 25.98 12.80 -44.43
C ASP A 638 27.48 12.64 -44.75
N ASP A 639 27.98 11.41 -44.73
CA ASP A 639 29.35 11.04 -45.00
C ASP A 639 29.34 10.21 -46.30
N PRO A 640 29.45 10.89 -47.45
CA PRO A 640 29.57 10.26 -48.76
C PRO A 640 30.67 9.20 -48.79
N GLU A 641 31.72 9.35 -47.98
CA GLU A 641 32.87 8.44 -47.93
C GLU A 641 32.50 7.11 -47.30
N LYS A 642 31.72 7.10 -46.19
CA LYS A 642 31.18 5.85 -45.61
C LYS A 642 30.23 5.15 -46.56
N ARG A 643 29.35 5.91 -47.23
CA ARG A 643 28.42 5.37 -48.24
C ARG A 643 29.18 4.77 -49.42
N GLU A 644 30.18 5.45 -49.94
CA GLU A 644 31.00 5.00 -51.06
C GLU A 644 31.92 3.84 -50.66
N LYS A 645 32.44 3.83 -49.43
CA LYS A 645 33.17 2.70 -48.84
C LYS A 645 32.29 1.47 -48.69
N TRP A 646 31.02 1.63 -48.32
CA TRP A 646 30.07 0.53 -48.26
C TRP A 646 29.73 0.03 -49.67
N LEU A 647 29.38 0.91 -50.61
CA LEU A 647 29.07 0.53 -52.00
C LEU A 647 30.26 -0.11 -52.73
N SER A 648 31.48 0.38 -52.51
CA SER A 648 32.71 -0.18 -53.07
C SER A 648 33.02 -1.57 -52.55
N ARG A 649 32.57 -1.92 -51.33
CA ARG A 649 32.69 -3.27 -50.75
C ARG A 649 31.99 -4.33 -51.61
N TYR A 650 30.90 -3.96 -52.29
CA TYR A 650 30.06 -4.86 -53.07
C TYR A 650 30.37 -4.86 -54.57
N GLN A 651 31.55 -4.33 -54.97
CA GLN A 651 32.02 -4.26 -56.36
C GLN A 651 31.09 -3.48 -57.29
N TYR A 652 30.46 -2.42 -56.79
CA TYR A 652 29.67 -1.52 -57.64
C TYR A 652 30.60 -0.74 -58.59
N LYS A 653 30.52 -0.98 -59.90
CA LYS A 653 31.14 -0.14 -60.93
C LYS A 653 30.07 0.72 -61.57
N ARG A 654 30.15 2.03 -61.34
CA ARG A 654 29.24 3.09 -61.80
C ARG A 654 29.10 3.21 -63.34
N SER A 655 29.94 2.51 -64.12
CA SER A 655 30.10 2.76 -65.56
C SER A 655 29.04 2.11 -66.47
N GLU A 656 27.98 1.48 -65.94
CA GLU A 656 27.03 0.68 -66.76
C GLU A 656 25.55 0.88 -66.38
N ASP A 657 25.19 2.00 -65.75
CA ASP A 657 23.80 2.34 -65.36
C ASP A 657 22.87 2.70 -66.56
N GLN A 658 23.28 2.48 -67.82
CA GLN A 658 22.57 3.02 -68.98
C GLN A 658 21.26 2.29 -69.39
N LEU A 659 20.85 1.21 -68.69
CA LEU A 659 19.74 0.34 -69.12
C LEU A 659 18.65 0.05 -68.06
N LEU A 660 18.77 0.54 -66.82
CA LEU A 660 17.82 0.30 -65.74
C LEU A 660 17.18 1.61 -65.26
N SER A 661 15.90 1.57 -64.86
CA SER A 661 15.27 2.71 -64.20
C SER A 661 15.87 2.92 -62.80
N TYR A 662 15.75 4.15 -62.26
CA TYR A 662 16.29 4.49 -60.94
C TYR A 662 15.83 3.53 -59.82
N GLY A 663 14.55 3.11 -59.85
CA GLY A 663 14.00 2.16 -58.89
C GLY A 663 14.59 0.75 -59.00
N GLU A 664 14.82 0.26 -60.22
CA GLU A 664 15.43 -1.05 -60.46
C GLU A 664 16.90 -1.09 -60.07
N VAL A 665 17.63 0.01 -60.24
CA VAL A 665 19.03 0.12 -59.79
C VAL A 665 19.13 0.00 -58.26
N GLU A 666 18.26 0.66 -57.52
CA GLU A 666 18.24 0.58 -56.05
C GLU A 666 17.78 -0.79 -55.55
N GLU A 667 16.77 -1.40 -56.17
CA GLU A 667 16.38 -2.79 -55.87
C GLU A 667 17.54 -3.76 -56.11
N TRP A 668 18.22 -3.65 -57.26
CA TRP A 668 19.36 -4.49 -57.60
C TRP A 668 20.48 -4.37 -56.56
N LYS A 669 20.81 -3.14 -56.13
CA LYS A 669 21.84 -2.89 -55.10
C LYS A 669 21.50 -3.56 -53.77
N ARG A 670 20.25 -3.45 -53.31
CA ARG A 670 19.78 -4.06 -52.04
C ARG A 670 19.89 -5.59 -52.10
N LEU A 671 19.37 -6.20 -53.17
CA LEU A 671 19.44 -7.66 -53.38
C LEU A 671 20.88 -8.16 -53.50
N MET A 672 21.74 -7.40 -54.17
CA MET A 672 23.16 -7.73 -54.32
C MET A 672 23.89 -7.70 -52.97
N ALA A 673 23.70 -6.65 -52.17
CA ALA A 673 24.30 -6.51 -50.85
C ALA A 673 23.82 -7.60 -49.89
N PHE A 674 22.51 -7.85 -49.83
CA PHE A 674 21.92 -8.92 -49.02
C PHE A 674 22.51 -10.29 -49.39
N SER A 675 22.59 -10.59 -50.69
CA SER A 675 23.12 -11.87 -51.16
C SER A 675 24.60 -12.07 -50.84
N GLN A 676 25.41 -11.00 -50.91
CA GLN A 676 26.83 -11.06 -50.55
C GLN A 676 27.01 -11.25 -49.04
N GLU A 677 26.21 -10.59 -48.19
CA GLU A 677 26.25 -10.81 -46.74
C GLU A 677 25.76 -12.20 -46.34
N LEU A 678 24.70 -12.72 -46.98
CA LEU A 678 24.26 -14.10 -46.78
C LEU A 678 25.34 -15.11 -47.21
N THR A 679 26.04 -14.84 -48.32
CA THR A 679 27.18 -15.64 -48.78
C THR A 679 28.31 -15.61 -47.76
N GLU A 680 28.70 -14.42 -47.27
CA GLU A 680 29.77 -14.26 -46.29
C GLU A 680 29.41 -14.93 -44.95
N PHE A 681 28.14 -14.88 -44.52
CA PHE A 681 27.67 -15.64 -43.37
C PHE A 681 27.85 -17.15 -43.57
N CYS A 682 27.31 -17.71 -44.65
CA CYS A 682 27.41 -19.15 -44.95
C CYS A 682 28.88 -19.59 -45.03
N LEU A 683 29.73 -18.77 -45.67
CA LEU A 683 31.16 -19.00 -45.78
C LEU A 683 31.84 -19.07 -44.41
N ASN A 684 31.53 -18.13 -43.52
CA ASN A 684 32.14 -18.06 -42.19
C ASN A 684 31.78 -19.26 -41.31
N ARG A 685 30.59 -19.84 -41.49
CA ARG A 685 30.18 -21.06 -40.75
C ARG A 685 30.99 -22.31 -41.13
N LEU A 686 31.58 -22.34 -42.32
CA LEU A 686 32.41 -23.45 -42.81
C LEU A 686 33.89 -23.37 -42.39
N ARG A 687 34.31 -22.28 -41.73
CA ARG A 687 35.69 -22.10 -41.28
C ARG A 687 35.96 -22.79 -39.95
N LEU A 688 37.25 -23.01 -39.68
CA LEU A 688 37.71 -23.42 -38.36
C LEU A 688 37.52 -22.29 -37.35
N ARG A 689 37.35 -22.66 -36.08
CA ARG A 689 37.26 -21.72 -34.96
C ARG A 689 38.59 -20.97 -34.79
N LYS A 690 38.51 -19.79 -34.17
CA LYS A 690 39.70 -18.97 -33.93
C LYS A 690 40.70 -19.76 -33.05
N GLY A 691 41.93 -19.91 -33.52
CA GLY A 691 43.00 -20.64 -32.83
C GLY A 691 43.15 -22.10 -33.26
N GLU A 692 42.13 -22.69 -33.90
CA GLU A 692 42.19 -24.06 -34.39
C GLU A 692 43.02 -24.18 -35.66
N ARG A 693 43.74 -25.30 -35.79
CA ARG A 693 44.55 -25.63 -36.97
C ARG A 693 44.31 -27.08 -37.38
N THR A 694 44.51 -27.36 -38.66
CA THR A 694 44.51 -28.74 -39.15
C THR A 694 45.76 -29.47 -38.68
N SER A 695 45.60 -30.76 -38.36
CA SER A 695 46.71 -31.69 -38.11
C SER A 695 46.79 -32.63 -39.29
N GLU A 696 47.93 -32.65 -40.00
CA GLU A 696 48.11 -33.44 -41.23
C GLU A 696 47.02 -33.21 -42.31
N GLY A 697 46.50 -31.99 -42.37
CA GLY A 697 45.42 -31.63 -43.30
C GLY A 697 44.03 -32.08 -42.88
N LYS A 698 43.85 -32.80 -41.76
CA LYS A 698 42.54 -33.20 -41.23
C LYS A 698 42.13 -32.29 -40.07
N TYR A 699 40.83 -32.20 -39.83
CA TYR A 699 40.23 -31.55 -38.66
C TYR A 699 39.02 -32.33 -38.16
N THR A 700 38.64 -32.13 -36.90
CA THR A 700 37.45 -32.75 -36.28
C THR A 700 36.26 -31.80 -36.27
N GLU A 701 35.06 -32.32 -36.01
CA GLU A 701 33.83 -31.52 -36.02
C GLU A 701 33.85 -30.38 -34.98
N GLU A 702 34.56 -30.58 -33.88
CA GLU A 702 34.71 -29.62 -32.78
C GLU A 702 35.51 -28.39 -33.19
N GLN A 703 36.44 -28.55 -34.14
CA GLN A 703 37.32 -27.50 -34.62
C GLN A 703 36.63 -26.55 -35.61
N VAL A 704 35.47 -26.95 -36.18
CA VAL A 704 34.68 -26.12 -37.10
C VAL A 704 33.73 -25.20 -36.34
N ILE A 705 33.44 -24.04 -36.91
CA ILE A 705 32.41 -23.13 -36.38
C ILE A 705 31.04 -23.82 -36.37
N GLU A 706 30.60 -24.38 -37.50
CA GLU A 706 29.39 -25.22 -37.56
C GLU A 706 29.71 -26.70 -37.33
N ARG A 707 29.24 -27.22 -36.19
CA ARG A 707 29.43 -28.61 -35.79
C ARG A 707 28.51 -29.59 -36.52
N SER A 708 27.29 -29.18 -36.90
CA SER A 708 26.36 -30.07 -37.59
C SER A 708 26.74 -30.25 -39.05
N SER A 709 26.94 -31.51 -39.47
CA SER A 709 27.18 -31.82 -40.87
C SER A 709 25.95 -31.52 -41.75
N ILE A 710 24.73 -31.57 -41.20
CA ILE A 710 23.49 -31.17 -41.88
C ILE A 710 23.56 -29.69 -42.26
N TRP A 711 23.93 -28.83 -41.31
CA TRP A 711 24.07 -27.39 -41.55
C TRP A 711 25.26 -27.05 -42.44
N ARG A 712 26.41 -27.73 -42.31
CA ARG A 712 27.54 -27.57 -43.25
C ARG A 712 27.10 -27.85 -44.69
N LYS A 713 26.32 -28.92 -44.94
CA LYS A 713 25.70 -29.19 -46.26
C LYS A 713 24.75 -28.08 -46.68
N GLY A 714 23.90 -27.61 -45.77
CA GLY A 714 22.97 -26.50 -46.02
C GLY A 714 23.66 -25.24 -46.52
N TYR A 715 24.72 -24.81 -45.82
CA TYR A 715 25.51 -23.64 -46.20
C TYR A 715 26.17 -23.83 -47.57
N LEU A 716 26.70 -25.01 -47.90
CA LEU A 716 27.26 -25.29 -49.23
C LEU A 716 26.20 -25.25 -50.35
N ARG A 717 24.99 -25.74 -50.07
CA ARG A 717 23.86 -25.66 -51.00
C ARG A 717 23.41 -24.21 -51.21
N ALA A 718 23.26 -23.45 -50.13
CA ALA A 718 22.96 -22.02 -50.18
C ALA A 718 24.04 -21.26 -50.99
N LEU A 719 25.33 -21.51 -50.74
CA LEU A 719 26.43 -20.94 -51.53
C LEU A 719 26.37 -21.30 -53.02
N THR A 720 25.87 -22.49 -53.36
CA THR A 720 25.70 -22.92 -54.75
C THR A 720 24.62 -22.12 -55.46
N GLU A 721 23.48 -21.90 -54.80
CA GLU A 721 22.35 -21.11 -55.34
C GLU A 721 22.67 -19.61 -55.40
N LEU A 722 23.39 -19.11 -54.39
CA LEU A 722 23.87 -17.73 -54.35
C LEU A 722 25.02 -17.49 -55.31
N GLY A 723 25.89 -18.45 -55.59
CA GLY A 723 26.94 -18.41 -56.63
C GLY A 723 28.01 -17.31 -56.52
N PHE A 724 28.12 -16.58 -55.41
CA PHE A 724 29.14 -15.51 -55.26
C PHE A 724 30.50 -16.10 -54.88
N ASP A 725 31.59 -15.58 -55.48
CA ASP A 725 32.96 -16.02 -55.16
C ASP A 725 33.71 -15.09 -54.16
N LEU A 726 33.16 -13.90 -53.89
CA LEU A 726 33.68 -12.87 -52.96
C LEU A 726 35.21 -12.63 -53.09
N GLY A 727 35.68 -12.32 -54.30
CA GLY A 727 37.11 -12.10 -54.57
C GLY A 727 37.97 -13.36 -54.44
N GLY A 728 37.35 -14.54 -54.56
CA GLY A 728 38.01 -15.83 -54.49
C GLY A 728 38.00 -16.51 -53.12
N LYS A 729 37.34 -15.91 -52.13
CA LYS A 729 37.26 -16.47 -50.78
C LYS A 729 36.38 -17.72 -50.74
N VAL A 730 35.29 -17.75 -51.51
CA VAL A 730 34.34 -18.86 -51.50
C VAL A 730 34.95 -20.10 -52.12
N HIS A 731 35.48 -20.04 -53.35
CA HIS A 731 36.08 -21.22 -53.94
C HIS A 731 37.27 -21.77 -53.13
N LYS A 732 38.06 -20.91 -52.46
CA LYS A 732 39.16 -21.35 -51.57
C LYS A 732 38.62 -22.13 -50.38
N THR A 733 37.65 -21.57 -49.67
CA THR A 733 37.05 -22.22 -48.49
C THR A 733 36.32 -23.50 -48.88
N VAL A 734 35.53 -23.48 -49.95
CA VAL A 734 34.82 -24.67 -50.44
C VAL A 734 35.81 -25.75 -50.92
N ASN A 735 36.95 -25.37 -51.53
CA ASN A 735 37.98 -26.33 -51.89
C ASN A 735 38.62 -26.99 -50.65
N PHE A 736 38.84 -26.21 -49.59
CA PHE A 736 39.31 -26.72 -48.31
C PHE A 736 38.29 -27.71 -47.71
N THR A 737 37.01 -27.33 -47.62
CA THR A 737 35.93 -28.22 -47.13
C THR A 737 35.82 -29.49 -47.97
N LYS A 738 35.89 -29.37 -49.30
CA LYS A 738 35.87 -30.50 -50.24
C LYS A 738 36.98 -31.52 -49.98
N GLN A 739 38.16 -31.06 -49.57
CA GLN A 739 39.33 -31.90 -49.35
C GLN A 739 39.36 -32.51 -47.95
N TYR A 740 38.89 -31.77 -46.93
CA TYR A 740 39.27 -32.04 -45.55
C TYR A 740 38.12 -32.09 -44.54
N ASP A 741 36.86 -31.81 -44.92
CA ASP A 741 35.73 -31.97 -43.99
C ASP A 741 35.65 -33.40 -43.48
N PRO A 742 35.39 -33.65 -42.17
CA PRO A 742 35.33 -35.01 -41.62
C PRO A 742 34.20 -35.85 -42.22
N ASP A 743 33.09 -35.24 -42.66
CA ASP A 743 31.92 -35.95 -43.20
C ASP A 743 31.98 -36.06 -44.75
N GLU A 744 31.95 -37.29 -45.27
CA GLU A 744 32.00 -37.57 -46.72
C GLU A 744 30.84 -36.95 -47.51
N SER A 745 29.65 -36.87 -46.91
CA SER A 745 28.48 -36.24 -47.53
C SER A 745 28.65 -34.73 -47.67
N VAL A 746 29.37 -34.10 -46.73
CA VAL A 746 29.75 -32.68 -46.82
C VAL A 746 30.80 -32.49 -47.92
N ARG A 747 31.84 -33.34 -47.97
CA ARG A 747 32.87 -33.31 -49.04
C ARG A 747 32.27 -33.43 -50.44
N THR A 748 31.32 -34.35 -50.61
CA THR A 748 30.59 -34.54 -51.89
C THR A 748 29.81 -33.29 -52.28
N THR A 749 29.07 -32.68 -51.34
CA THR A 749 28.32 -31.44 -51.59
C THR A 749 29.26 -30.27 -51.91
N ALA A 750 30.41 -30.18 -51.23
CA ALA A 750 31.42 -29.15 -51.50
C ALA A 750 32.05 -29.31 -52.89
N LYS A 751 32.16 -30.53 -53.42
CA LYS A 751 32.63 -30.77 -54.80
C LYS A 751 31.68 -30.20 -55.85
N GLU A 752 30.38 -30.30 -55.62
CA GLU A 752 29.35 -29.70 -56.47
C GLU A 752 29.39 -28.17 -56.38
N CYS A 753 29.41 -27.64 -55.15
CA CYS A 753 29.50 -26.19 -54.89
C CYS A 753 30.75 -25.58 -55.54
N TYR A 754 31.92 -26.23 -55.40
CA TYR A 754 33.18 -25.77 -55.99
C TYR A 754 33.10 -25.65 -57.52
N ARG A 755 32.43 -26.61 -58.18
CA ARG A 755 32.23 -26.58 -59.63
C ARG A 755 31.30 -25.44 -60.05
N ALA A 756 30.24 -25.18 -59.29
CA ALA A 756 29.28 -24.12 -59.57
C ALA A 756 29.92 -22.73 -59.42
N VAL A 757 30.52 -22.44 -58.26
CA VAL A 757 31.09 -21.12 -57.94
C VAL A 757 32.27 -20.77 -58.87
N ARG A 758 33.06 -21.76 -59.30
CA ARG A 758 34.19 -21.53 -60.22
C ARG A 758 33.75 -21.19 -61.66
N ARG A 759 32.56 -21.61 -62.08
CA ARG A 759 32.02 -21.34 -63.43
C ARG A 759 31.42 -19.94 -63.57
N ASP A 760 30.98 -19.32 -62.48
CA ASP A 760 30.19 -18.08 -62.50
C ASP A 760 30.99 -16.77 -62.58
N LYS A 761 32.29 -16.83 -62.93
CA LYS A 761 33.16 -15.65 -63.02
C LYS A 761 32.80 -14.64 -64.13
N LYS A 762 31.75 -14.88 -64.93
CA LYS A 762 31.53 -14.16 -66.22
C LYS A 762 30.11 -13.69 -66.51
N THR A 763 29.11 -13.92 -65.64
CA THR A 763 27.70 -13.63 -65.96
C THR A 763 27.14 -12.46 -65.14
N LYS A 764 26.68 -11.40 -65.82
CA LYS A 764 25.89 -10.32 -65.18
C LYS A 764 24.61 -10.91 -64.63
N ARG A 765 24.24 -10.53 -63.40
CA ARG A 765 23.05 -11.08 -62.72
C ARG A 765 21.88 -10.12 -62.79
N SER A 766 20.75 -10.62 -63.27
CA SER A 766 19.48 -9.90 -63.26
C SER A 766 18.87 -9.85 -61.86
N ILE A 767 17.98 -8.87 -61.61
CA ILE A 767 17.17 -8.77 -60.39
C ILE A 767 16.45 -10.10 -60.10
N GLN A 768 15.80 -10.67 -61.12
CA GLN A 768 15.11 -11.96 -60.99
C GLN A 768 16.06 -13.12 -60.64
N GLY A 769 17.30 -13.09 -61.16
CA GLY A 769 18.33 -14.06 -60.79
C GLY A 769 18.74 -13.95 -59.32
N LEU A 770 18.88 -12.71 -58.81
CA LEU A 770 19.18 -12.46 -57.39
C LEU A 770 18.04 -12.92 -56.48
N LYS A 771 16.79 -12.57 -56.79
CA LYS A 771 15.61 -13.02 -56.02
C LYS A 771 15.52 -14.55 -55.94
N ARG A 772 15.65 -15.23 -57.08
CA ARG A 772 15.68 -16.70 -57.14
C ARG A 772 16.81 -17.30 -56.31
N GLY A 773 17.99 -16.70 -56.36
CA GLY A 773 19.14 -17.14 -55.55
C GLY A 773 18.89 -17.03 -54.04
N ILE A 774 18.32 -15.91 -53.59
CA ILE A 774 17.96 -15.68 -52.18
C ILE A 774 16.91 -16.70 -51.71
N ILE A 775 15.83 -16.86 -52.46
CA ILE A 775 14.74 -17.81 -52.14
C ILE A 775 15.25 -19.25 -52.10
N ALA A 776 16.07 -19.64 -53.08
CA ALA A 776 16.63 -20.99 -53.12
C ALA A 776 17.60 -21.24 -51.96
N ALA A 777 18.38 -20.23 -51.56
CA ALA A 777 19.27 -20.31 -50.40
C ALA A 777 18.48 -20.47 -49.10
N GLU A 778 17.46 -19.64 -48.87
CA GLU A 778 16.57 -19.74 -47.71
C GLU A 778 15.91 -21.12 -47.62
N TRP A 779 15.37 -21.62 -48.74
CA TRP A 779 14.76 -22.94 -48.80
C TRP A 779 15.71 -24.05 -48.32
N TRP A 780 16.99 -24.01 -48.72
CA TRP A 780 17.98 -24.97 -48.24
C TRP A 780 18.25 -24.85 -46.74
N LEU A 781 18.25 -23.64 -46.18
CA LEU A 781 18.43 -23.45 -44.74
C LEU A 781 17.23 -23.99 -43.94
N LEU A 782 16.00 -23.81 -44.44
CA LEU A 782 14.78 -24.38 -43.85
C LEU A 782 14.77 -25.91 -43.89
N VAL A 783 15.18 -26.51 -45.02
CA VAL A 783 15.39 -27.97 -45.12
C VAL A 783 16.37 -28.44 -44.05
N CYS A 784 17.46 -27.70 -43.82
CA CYS A 784 18.47 -28.09 -42.84
C CYS A 784 17.95 -27.97 -41.41
N GLN A 785 17.24 -26.90 -41.08
CA GLN A 785 16.61 -26.75 -39.77
C GLN A 785 15.67 -27.92 -39.47
N ARG A 786 14.77 -28.23 -40.41
CA ARG A 786 13.78 -29.29 -40.22
C ARG A 786 14.43 -30.67 -40.06
N ARG A 787 15.52 -30.95 -40.79
CA ARG A 787 16.32 -32.17 -40.64
C ARG A 787 17.07 -32.24 -39.32
N GLU A 788 17.66 -31.13 -38.88
CA GLU A 788 18.35 -31.04 -37.59
C GLU A 788 17.39 -31.35 -36.43
N LEU A 789 16.15 -30.88 -36.53
CA LEU A 789 15.07 -31.15 -35.57
C LEU A 789 14.49 -32.58 -35.69
N GLY A 790 15.00 -33.42 -36.60
CA GLY A 790 14.50 -34.79 -36.81
C GLY A 790 13.09 -34.86 -37.40
N LEU A 791 12.58 -33.77 -37.99
CA LEU A 791 11.20 -33.68 -38.50
C LEU A 791 11.11 -34.18 -39.95
N GLU A 792 9.97 -34.82 -40.28
CA GLU A 792 9.72 -35.38 -41.61
C GLU A 792 9.63 -34.29 -42.70
N ILE A 793 10.25 -34.54 -43.86
CA ILE A 793 10.12 -33.73 -45.08
C ILE A 793 9.49 -34.55 -46.20
N SER A 794 8.33 -34.10 -46.68
CA SER A 794 7.70 -34.64 -47.89
C SER A 794 8.53 -34.26 -49.11
N THR A 795 9.19 -35.24 -49.74
CA THR A 795 10.09 -35.00 -50.88
C THR A 795 9.37 -34.37 -52.07
N GLU A 796 8.17 -34.85 -52.41
CA GLU A 796 7.37 -34.29 -53.51
C GLU A 796 6.77 -32.93 -53.14
N GLY A 797 6.25 -32.80 -51.91
CA GLY A 797 5.73 -31.52 -51.40
C GLY A 797 6.80 -30.42 -51.45
N ALA A 798 7.99 -30.70 -50.90
CA ALA A 798 9.10 -29.76 -50.86
C ALA A 798 9.59 -29.36 -52.27
N ARG A 799 9.60 -30.29 -53.23
CA ARG A 799 9.92 -29.98 -54.64
C ARG A 799 8.85 -29.11 -55.31
N ARG A 800 7.57 -29.31 -54.97
CA ARG A 800 6.48 -28.48 -55.49
C ARG A 800 6.57 -27.07 -54.92
N THR A 801 6.74 -26.95 -53.61
CA THR A 801 6.93 -25.66 -52.90
C THR A 801 8.10 -24.88 -53.51
N ARG A 802 9.27 -25.51 -53.65
CA ARG A 802 10.44 -24.86 -54.25
C ARG A 802 10.18 -24.38 -55.69
N ARG A 803 9.53 -25.19 -56.52
CA ARG A 803 9.19 -24.80 -57.91
C ARG A 803 8.25 -23.60 -57.95
N ASN A 804 7.27 -23.55 -57.05
CA ASN A 804 6.31 -22.44 -56.97
C ASN A 804 7.00 -21.15 -56.55
N LEU A 805 7.82 -21.19 -55.49
CA LEU A 805 8.57 -20.03 -55.01
C LEU A 805 9.55 -19.47 -56.06
N LEU A 806 10.18 -20.32 -56.89
CA LEU A 806 11.10 -19.87 -57.93
C LEU A 806 10.42 -19.36 -59.22
N ARG A 807 9.15 -19.74 -59.45
CA ARG A 807 8.35 -19.24 -60.58
C ARG A 807 7.89 -17.81 -60.34
N ASN A 808 7.51 -17.50 -59.10
CA ASN A 808 7.05 -16.18 -58.67
C ASN A 808 7.98 -15.64 -57.55
N PRO A 809 9.23 -15.31 -57.88
CA PRO A 809 10.26 -14.92 -56.91
C PRO A 809 10.18 -13.46 -56.45
#